data_AF-A0A953BXZ1-F1
#
_entry.id   AF-A0A953BXZ1-F1
#
_cell.length_a   1.000
_cell.length_b   1.000
_cell.length_c   1.000
_cell.angle_alpha   90.00
_cell.angle_beta   90.00
_cell.angle_gamma   90.00
#
_symmetry.space_group_name_H-M   'P 1'
#
loop_
_entity.id
_entity.type
_entity.pdbx_description
1 polymer ?
#
loop_
_entity_poly.entity_id
_entity_poly.type
_entity_poly.pdbx_seq_one_letter_code
_entity_poly.pdbx_strand_id
1 'polypeptide(L)'
;MTTKALSYADVSLPKFPIKQDDLTSDPASVTYFDLTSHSRASTAISTALKMRKYGANVFVIGGDRSARMPATMQYLEEYTKKVPPCLDWVYLNNFETNYRPIPFQLPRGQSAKLKKALNDVIEAGIDLFNKTLTTGSFASQINSLTADLEETIQDRIQEVQTFARTKGLKVETAEDEFTISTVEDDDCDKDKTSEFTPEDIQSIKEQLNEITSLAHFQGRELTEKIQELKTQEAEKTLKPILNPFRKVYDKYLGKWIDTLHDDIIQHVDDFIIDETDPSRLEDLRDRYAVNVLVNNKNALHAPLILDPAPTYESVFGCIKYKAGPSGYSTDFTMIRPGNLHKANGGILVLRAEALAQDMTLWNALKTALRDKQIRIEEFHRENSLPMLDAPDPKPIPLDIQIFIVGAPVWFYNFFYLDPEFKTYFKIKADIEPDLPANAQNISVCTRLFRQISLKHSNMDLDKGAIQTLLGYSSRWINNREWLSSKFELIADIINEANEIATEESAEVTKANHVKQALMHRRLRTAGVEDRTHREIERDVVLIETHGKKLGIVNGLSVLSTGDHYYGLPNRISARTYAGEEGIINIERLTEMAGPIQQKGAMILDGYLKGKFSQKHPVSFSCSLTFEQSYEEIEGDSASVAELISILSSLSGIRVRQDIAVTGSVNQFGQVQAVGGLNHKIEGFFRVCKFRGLTSSQGVVIPASNAEHIVLRDEISDAIKAGKFHIWTVETIEEAIGFLMGHEAGKPDKNGKYPKGSVFGHVQERLQGFAKVIKK
;
A
#
# COMPACT_ATOMS: atom_id res chain seq x y z
N MET A 1 33.73 16.93 -40.46
CA MET A 1 33.04 15.65 -40.24
C MET A 1 33.42 15.20 -38.85
N THR A 2 32.48 15.25 -37.91
CA THR A 2 32.64 14.86 -36.50
C THR A 2 32.04 13.47 -36.27
N THR A 3 32.30 12.54 -37.20
CA THR A 3 31.90 11.15 -37.05
C THR A 3 32.91 10.45 -36.16
N LYS A 4 32.47 10.00 -34.98
CA LYS A 4 33.33 9.38 -33.95
C LYS A 4 33.10 7.86 -33.97
N ALA A 5 34.16 7.10 -34.21
CA ALA A 5 34.16 5.68 -33.88
C ALA A 5 34.31 5.54 -32.36
N LEU A 6 33.44 4.77 -31.71
CA LEU A 6 33.51 4.55 -30.27
C LEU A 6 34.61 3.53 -29.95
N SER A 7 35.46 3.88 -28.99
CA SER A 7 36.54 3.01 -28.52
C SER A 7 36.04 1.99 -27.49
N TYR A 8 36.89 1.01 -27.14
CA TYR A 8 36.64 0.09 -26.02
C TYR A 8 36.25 0.82 -24.71
N ALA A 9 36.92 1.93 -24.42
CA ALA A 9 36.67 2.70 -23.19
C ALA A 9 35.31 3.42 -23.22
N ASP A 10 34.83 3.79 -24.41
CA ASP A 10 33.53 4.45 -24.58
C ASP A 10 32.35 3.46 -24.40
N VAL A 11 32.57 2.16 -24.63
CA VAL A 11 31.46 1.17 -24.72
C VAL A 11 31.50 0.07 -23.66
N SER A 12 32.65 -0.24 -23.07
CA SER A 12 32.78 -1.28 -22.02
C SER A 12 32.06 -0.89 -20.73
N LEU A 13 31.88 -1.84 -19.79
CA LEU A 13 31.36 -1.52 -18.47
C LEU A 13 32.17 -0.39 -17.80
N PRO A 14 31.52 0.69 -17.32
CA PRO A 14 32.22 1.79 -16.67
C PRO A 14 32.94 1.30 -15.41
N LYS A 15 34.14 1.84 -15.18
CA LYS A 15 34.91 1.60 -13.96
C LYS A 15 34.82 2.82 -13.05
N PHE A 16 34.57 2.59 -11.78
CA PHE A 16 34.28 3.64 -10.80
C PHE A 16 35.38 3.66 -9.73
N PRO A 17 35.79 4.85 -9.26
CA PRO A 17 36.79 4.94 -8.20
C PRO A 17 36.19 4.50 -6.86
N ILE A 18 36.50 3.26 -6.43
CA ILE A 18 36.13 2.72 -5.11
C ILE A 18 37.24 3.05 -4.11
N LYS A 19 36.89 3.66 -2.96
CA LYS A 19 37.84 3.98 -1.89
C LYS A 19 38.23 2.72 -1.12
N GLN A 20 39.48 2.64 -0.68
CA GLN A 20 39.97 1.50 0.08
C GLN A 20 39.27 1.35 1.44
N ASP A 21 38.92 2.48 2.07
CA ASP A 21 38.22 2.50 3.35
C ASP A 21 36.81 1.88 3.25
N ASP A 22 36.13 2.04 2.10
CA ASP A 22 34.80 1.44 1.87
C ASP A 22 34.86 -0.10 1.73
N LEU A 23 36.04 -0.65 1.39
CA LEU A 23 36.27 -2.09 1.26
C LEU A 23 36.67 -2.76 2.58
N THR A 24 37.14 -1.98 3.56
CA THR A 24 37.71 -2.50 4.81
C THR A 24 36.89 -2.13 6.04
N SER A 25 36.10 -1.05 5.96
CA SER A 25 35.17 -0.65 7.03
C SER A 25 34.10 -1.72 7.30
N ASP A 26 33.61 -1.74 8.54
CA ASP A 26 32.39 -2.47 8.88
C ASP A 26 31.22 -1.88 8.07
N PRO A 27 30.53 -2.67 7.25
CA PRO A 27 29.39 -2.18 6.47
C PRO A 27 28.18 -1.78 7.32
N ALA A 28 28.19 -2.02 8.64
CA ALA A 28 27.08 -1.75 9.54
C ALA A 28 26.83 -0.24 9.82
N SER A 29 26.28 0.51 8.86
CA SER A 29 25.51 1.74 9.15
C SER A 29 24.83 2.41 7.95
N VAL A 30 24.71 1.76 6.78
CA VAL A 30 24.27 2.45 5.55
C VAL A 30 22.83 2.13 5.20
N THR A 31 22.07 3.14 4.79
CA THR A 31 20.65 3.01 4.42
C THR A 31 20.41 3.48 2.98
N TYR A 32 19.28 3.09 2.39
CA TYR A 32 18.90 3.53 1.05
C TYR A 32 18.71 5.05 0.94
N PHE A 33 18.37 5.75 2.02
CA PHE A 33 18.12 7.20 2.02
C PHE A 33 19.37 8.06 2.23
N ASP A 34 20.54 7.45 2.45
CA ASP A 34 21.84 8.15 2.50
C ASP A 34 22.36 8.55 1.11
N LEU A 35 21.68 8.11 0.05
CA LEU A 35 21.98 8.41 -1.34
C LEU A 35 21.52 9.80 -1.75
N THR A 36 22.32 10.49 -2.59
CA THR A 36 21.98 11.86 -3.02
C THR A 36 20.74 11.93 -3.90
N SER A 37 20.40 10.86 -4.64
CA SER A 37 19.16 10.80 -5.41
C SER A 37 17.96 10.79 -4.46
N HIS A 38 17.97 9.86 -3.51
CA HIS A 38 16.90 9.70 -2.54
C HIS A 38 16.89 10.80 -1.45
N SER A 39 17.78 11.79 -1.52
CA SER A 39 17.75 12.94 -0.62
C SER A 39 16.45 13.73 -0.76
N ARG A 40 15.82 13.69 -1.95
CA ARG A 40 14.49 14.28 -2.18
C ARG A 40 13.41 13.53 -1.41
N ALA A 41 13.37 12.20 -1.49
CA ALA A 41 12.49 11.37 -0.69
C ALA A 41 12.74 11.55 0.81
N SER A 42 14.00 11.51 1.26
CA SER A 42 14.33 11.64 2.69
C SER A 42 13.99 13.03 3.22
N THR A 43 14.22 14.10 2.43
CA THR A 43 13.81 15.46 2.76
C THR A 43 12.29 15.58 2.83
N ALA A 44 11.55 14.97 1.91
CA ALA A 44 10.09 14.95 1.92
C ALA A 44 9.55 14.24 3.18
N ILE A 45 10.08 13.05 3.49
CA ILE A 45 9.71 12.29 4.69
C ILE A 45 10.07 13.09 5.96
N SER A 46 11.29 13.62 6.05
CA SER A 46 11.75 14.49 7.16
C SER A 46 10.83 15.70 7.36
N THR A 47 10.44 16.36 6.27
CA THR A 47 9.52 17.51 6.29
C THR A 47 8.15 17.09 6.80
N ALA A 48 7.63 15.96 6.33
CA ALA A 48 6.36 15.43 6.78
C ALA A 48 6.36 15.14 8.28
N LEU A 49 7.39 14.46 8.78
CA LEU A 49 7.51 14.11 10.19
C LEU A 49 7.54 15.36 11.09
N LYS A 50 8.19 16.44 10.63
CA LYS A 50 8.16 17.76 11.32
C LYS A 50 6.79 18.43 11.26
N MET A 51 6.02 18.18 10.19
CA MET A 51 4.69 18.75 9.97
C MET A 51 3.55 17.87 10.49
N ARG A 52 3.82 16.85 11.32
CA ARG A 52 2.81 15.92 11.84
C ARG A 52 1.60 16.62 12.46
N LYS A 53 1.80 17.71 13.22
CA LYS A 53 0.71 18.50 13.85
C LYS A 53 -0.30 19.08 12.85
N TYR A 54 0.08 19.22 11.57
CA TYR A 54 -0.76 19.78 10.51
C TYR A 54 -1.40 18.71 9.62
N GLY A 55 -1.34 17.43 10.03
CA GLY A 55 -1.92 16.30 9.29
C GLY A 55 -1.24 16.08 7.94
N ALA A 56 0.09 16.21 7.88
CA ALA A 56 0.86 16.01 6.66
C ALA A 56 1.10 14.52 6.41
N ASN A 57 0.11 13.81 5.87
CA ASN A 57 0.30 12.41 5.45
C ASN A 57 1.14 12.35 4.17
N VAL A 58 1.82 11.22 3.99
CA VAL A 58 2.83 11.03 2.96
C VAL A 58 2.44 9.91 2.03
N PHE A 59 2.65 10.12 0.74
CA PHE A 59 2.67 9.05 -0.24
C PHE A 59 4.10 8.86 -0.74
N VAL A 60 4.68 7.71 -0.42
CA VAL A 60 6.01 7.31 -0.89
C VAL A 60 5.86 6.50 -2.16
N ILE A 61 6.46 6.98 -3.24
CA ILE A 61 6.52 6.26 -4.51
C ILE A 61 7.93 5.76 -4.78
N GLY A 62 8.03 4.62 -5.43
CA GLY A 62 9.28 4.10 -5.94
C GLY A 62 9.02 3.07 -7.03
N GLY A 63 9.93 3.00 -8.01
CA GLY A 63 9.85 2.04 -9.11
C GLY A 63 9.84 0.58 -8.64
N ASP A 64 9.74 -0.32 -9.61
CA ASP A 64 9.89 -1.75 -9.32
C ASP A 64 11.26 -2.04 -8.72
N ARG A 65 11.30 -2.93 -7.73
CA ARG A 65 12.53 -3.40 -7.05
C ARG A 65 13.40 -2.30 -6.41
N SER A 66 12.84 -1.13 -6.12
CA SER A 66 13.57 0.00 -5.54
C SER A 66 13.79 -0.08 -4.02
N ALA A 67 13.40 -1.19 -3.37
CA ALA A 67 13.37 -1.33 -1.92
C ALA A 67 12.52 -0.25 -1.19
N ARG A 68 11.50 0.31 -1.86
CA ARG A 68 10.67 1.41 -1.33
C ARG A 68 10.09 1.16 0.06
N MET A 69 9.58 -0.05 0.32
CA MET A 69 8.97 -0.40 1.61
C MET A 69 10.03 -0.60 2.70
N PRO A 70 11.04 -1.48 2.51
CA PRO A 70 12.14 -1.60 3.48
C PRO A 70 12.84 -0.27 3.78
N ALA A 71 13.14 0.53 2.76
CA ALA A 71 13.77 1.84 2.92
C ALA A 71 12.93 2.78 3.79
N THR A 72 11.64 2.90 3.47
CA THR A 72 10.69 3.74 4.23
C THR A 72 10.59 3.26 5.68
N MET A 73 10.43 1.96 5.90
CA MET A 73 10.32 1.38 7.25
C MET A 73 11.58 1.66 8.08
N GLN A 74 12.77 1.41 7.52
CA GLN A 74 14.04 1.65 8.22
C GLN A 74 14.16 3.11 8.67
N TYR A 75 13.85 4.07 7.79
CA TYR A 75 13.89 5.50 8.11
C TYR A 75 12.90 5.87 9.23
N LEU A 76 11.68 5.34 9.16
CA LEU A 76 10.63 5.59 10.16
C LEU A 76 10.95 4.92 11.50
N GLU A 77 11.59 3.75 11.51
CA GLU A 77 12.06 3.08 12.72
C GLU A 77 13.12 3.92 13.45
N GLU A 78 14.10 4.45 12.72
CA GLU A 78 15.13 5.33 13.29
C GLU A 78 14.56 6.63 13.85
N TYR A 79 13.53 7.18 13.19
CA TYR A 79 12.82 8.35 13.68
C TYR A 79 12.01 8.01 14.93
N THR A 80 11.19 6.96 14.89
CA THR A 80 10.26 6.64 15.99
C THR A 80 10.99 6.30 17.27
N LYS A 81 12.18 5.66 17.22
CA LYS A 81 13.05 5.44 18.39
C LYS A 81 13.37 6.70 19.21
N LYS A 82 13.26 7.89 18.61
CA LYS A 82 13.51 9.20 19.26
C LYS A 82 12.23 9.85 19.80
N VAL A 83 11.06 9.26 19.55
CA VAL A 83 9.75 9.78 19.93
C VAL A 83 9.22 8.98 21.12
N PRO A 84 8.68 9.63 22.17
CA PRO A 84 8.18 8.93 23.34
C PRO A 84 7.00 8.01 23.00
N PRO A 85 6.81 6.93 23.77
CA PRO A 85 5.70 6.00 23.59
C PRO A 85 4.35 6.66 23.87
N CYS A 86 3.30 6.10 23.26
CA CYS A 86 1.96 6.65 23.30
C CYS A 86 1.18 6.28 24.57
N LEU A 87 0.03 6.94 24.72
CA LEU A 87 -0.92 6.76 25.81
C LEU A 87 -1.71 5.45 25.64
N ASP A 88 -2.31 4.99 26.73
CA ASP A 88 -3.21 3.84 26.73
C ASP A 88 -4.65 4.30 26.42
N TRP A 89 -5.45 3.40 25.85
CA TRP A 89 -6.87 3.62 25.59
C TRP A 89 -7.70 2.49 26.20
N VAL A 90 -8.78 2.86 26.88
CA VAL A 90 -9.77 1.91 27.43
C VAL A 90 -11.18 2.35 27.06
N TYR A 91 -12.09 1.40 26.91
CA TYR A 91 -13.53 1.65 26.92
C TYR A 91 -14.11 1.26 28.27
N LEU A 92 -14.94 2.14 28.83
CA LEU A 92 -15.73 1.90 30.02
C LEU A 92 -17.21 1.93 29.65
N ASN A 93 -18.02 1.20 30.42
CA ASN A 93 -19.46 1.21 30.24
C ASN A 93 -20.05 2.61 30.49
N ASN A 94 -21.17 2.89 29.84
CA ASN A 94 -21.93 4.12 29.98
C ASN A 94 -23.27 3.80 30.63
N PHE A 95 -23.35 3.93 31.95
CA PHE A 95 -24.49 3.46 32.75
C PHE A 95 -25.83 4.11 32.36
N GLU A 96 -25.81 5.32 31.80
CA GLU A 96 -27.03 5.97 31.27
C GLU A 96 -27.47 5.38 29.92
N THR A 97 -26.52 4.92 29.10
CA THR A 97 -26.74 4.38 27.75
C THR A 97 -25.77 3.24 27.48
N ASN A 98 -26.06 2.05 28.02
CA ASN A 98 -25.15 0.90 28.08
C ASN A 98 -24.57 0.47 26.72
N TYR A 99 -25.34 0.57 25.65
CA TYR A 99 -24.86 0.24 24.31
C TYR A 99 -23.85 1.26 23.74
N ARG A 100 -23.58 2.40 24.41
CA ARG A 100 -22.64 3.44 23.94
C ARG A 100 -21.46 3.64 24.89
N PRO A 101 -20.50 2.70 24.95
CA PRO A 101 -19.35 2.79 25.85
C PRO A 101 -18.47 4.01 25.54
N ILE A 102 -17.82 4.54 26.57
CA ILE A 102 -17.06 5.80 26.54
C ILE A 102 -15.55 5.51 26.54
N PRO A 103 -14.77 6.10 25.61
CA PRO A 103 -13.32 5.92 25.60
C PRO A 103 -12.64 6.87 26.60
N PHE A 104 -11.64 6.36 27.32
CA PHE A 104 -10.78 7.14 28.20
C PHE A 104 -9.31 6.97 27.81
N GLN A 105 -8.60 8.10 27.82
CA GLN A 105 -7.17 8.16 27.58
C GLN A 105 -6.41 8.12 28.90
N LEU A 106 -5.43 7.22 29.01
CA LEU A 106 -4.66 7.00 30.24
C LEU A 106 -3.16 7.08 29.97
N PRO A 107 -2.34 7.45 30.96
CA PRO A 107 -0.89 7.34 30.82
C PRO A 107 -0.44 5.91 30.57
N ARG A 108 0.72 5.77 29.94
CA ARG A 108 1.34 4.49 29.61
C ARG A 108 1.32 3.49 30.78
N GLY A 109 0.74 2.32 30.54
CA GLY A 109 0.67 1.21 31.48
C GLY A 109 -0.32 1.37 32.63
N GLN A 110 -1.13 2.44 32.64
CA GLN A 110 -2.20 2.64 33.63
C GLN A 110 -3.47 1.88 33.28
N SER A 111 -3.70 1.49 32.02
CA SER A 111 -4.88 0.70 31.62
C SER A 111 -5.02 -0.61 32.39
N ALA A 112 -3.94 -1.39 32.48
CA ALA A 112 -3.93 -2.64 33.22
C ALA A 112 -4.09 -2.43 34.74
N LYS A 113 -3.56 -1.32 35.27
CA LYS A 113 -3.71 -0.97 36.70
C LYS A 113 -5.14 -0.55 37.01
N LEU A 114 -5.77 0.22 36.12
CA LEU A 114 -7.17 0.62 36.24
C LEU A 114 -8.07 -0.62 36.22
N LYS A 115 -7.88 -1.52 35.25
CA LYS A 115 -8.64 -2.77 35.16
C LYS A 115 -8.60 -3.57 36.46
N LYS A 116 -7.40 -3.74 37.04
CA LYS A 116 -7.25 -4.42 38.33
C LYS A 116 -7.92 -3.64 39.46
N ALA A 117 -7.65 -2.35 39.58
CA ALA A 117 -8.16 -1.53 40.66
C ALA A 117 -9.71 -1.45 40.67
N LEU A 118 -10.34 -1.41 39.50
CA LEU A 118 -11.81 -1.43 39.42
C LEU A 118 -12.36 -2.82 39.79
N ASN A 119 -11.73 -3.90 39.34
CA ASN A 119 -12.12 -5.26 39.74
C ASN A 119 -12.02 -5.44 41.27
N ASP A 120 -10.95 -4.95 41.89
CA ASP A 120 -10.75 -4.99 43.33
C ASP A 120 -11.86 -4.21 44.08
N VAL A 121 -12.34 -3.09 43.52
CA VAL A 121 -13.47 -2.31 44.09
C VAL A 121 -14.79 -3.08 44.00
N ILE A 122 -15.06 -3.71 42.86
CA ILE A 122 -16.28 -4.49 42.65
C ILE A 122 -16.30 -5.75 43.53
N GLU A 123 -15.19 -6.48 43.60
CA GLU A 123 -15.07 -7.67 44.48
C GLU A 123 -15.22 -7.29 45.96
N ALA A 124 -14.56 -6.21 46.41
CA ALA A 124 -14.76 -5.72 47.77
C ALA A 124 -16.20 -5.24 48.03
N GLY A 125 -16.86 -4.67 47.02
CA GLY A 125 -18.26 -4.26 47.08
C GLY A 125 -19.19 -5.45 47.28
N ILE A 126 -19.03 -6.52 46.48
CA ILE A 126 -19.81 -7.76 46.63
C ILE A 126 -19.68 -8.31 48.05
N ASP A 127 -18.44 -8.48 48.54
CA ASP A 127 -18.18 -9.03 49.87
C ASP A 127 -18.80 -8.18 51.00
N LEU A 128 -18.63 -6.85 50.91
CA LEU A 128 -19.09 -5.94 51.95
C LEU A 128 -20.62 -5.77 51.91
N PHE A 129 -21.25 -5.60 50.75
CA PHE A 129 -22.70 -5.49 50.64
C PHE A 129 -23.41 -6.78 51.05
N ASN A 130 -22.92 -7.95 50.60
CA ASN A 130 -23.44 -9.24 51.07
C ASN A 130 -23.40 -9.31 52.59
N LYS A 131 -22.29 -8.90 53.22
CA LYS A 131 -22.18 -8.92 54.68
C LYS A 131 -23.09 -7.90 55.39
N THR A 132 -23.08 -6.63 54.97
CA THR A 132 -23.77 -5.56 55.69
C THR A 132 -25.29 -5.57 55.49
N LEU A 133 -25.77 -5.98 54.32
CA LEU A 133 -27.19 -5.94 53.98
C LEU A 133 -27.93 -7.24 54.35
N THR A 134 -27.24 -8.37 54.47
CA THR A 134 -27.87 -9.64 54.89
C THR A 134 -27.70 -9.95 56.38
N THR A 135 -26.69 -9.38 57.06
CA THR A 135 -26.42 -9.67 58.48
C THR A 135 -26.25 -8.43 59.35
N GLY A 136 -26.67 -8.51 60.62
CA GLY A 136 -26.39 -7.50 61.65
C GLY A 136 -27.52 -6.50 61.94
N SER A 137 -27.15 -5.26 62.27
CA SER A 137 -28.08 -4.21 62.71
C SER A 137 -29.08 -3.79 61.64
N PHE A 138 -28.70 -3.87 60.36
CA PHE A 138 -29.55 -3.51 59.23
C PHE A 138 -30.70 -4.52 59.04
N ALA A 139 -30.40 -5.83 59.02
CA ALA A 139 -31.42 -6.87 58.97
C ALA A 139 -32.38 -6.80 60.18
N SER A 140 -31.85 -6.45 61.36
CA SER A 140 -32.68 -6.25 62.57
C SER A 140 -33.61 -5.03 62.46
N GLN A 141 -33.15 -3.95 61.82
CA GLN A 141 -33.95 -2.74 61.56
C GLN A 141 -35.05 -2.97 60.51
N ILE A 142 -34.75 -3.73 59.45
CA ILE A 142 -35.77 -4.15 58.48
C ILE A 142 -36.82 -5.02 59.18
N ASN A 143 -36.38 -6.04 59.92
CA ASN A 143 -37.30 -6.94 60.62
C ASN A 143 -38.19 -6.21 61.65
N SER A 144 -37.66 -5.21 62.37
CA SER A 144 -38.50 -4.40 63.27
C SER A 144 -39.52 -3.55 62.50
N LEU A 145 -39.14 -2.94 61.37
CA LEU A 145 -40.05 -2.12 60.57
C LEU A 145 -41.15 -2.95 59.90
N THR A 146 -40.82 -4.17 59.46
CA THR A 146 -41.81 -5.12 58.93
C THR A 146 -42.72 -5.63 60.04
N ALA A 147 -42.18 -5.96 61.22
CA ALA A 147 -42.97 -6.39 62.37
C ALA A 147 -43.92 -5.30 62.90
N ASP A 148 -43.47 -4.04 62.98
CA ASP A 148 -44.32 -2.90 63.42
C ASP A 148 -45.54 -2.72 62.48
N LEU A 149 -45.35 -2.95 61.18
CA LEU A 149 -46.42 -2.87 60.17
C LEU A 149 -47.35 -4.08 60.23
N GLU A 150 -46.79 -5.29 60.36
CA GLU A 150 -47.57 -6.52 60.57
C GLU A 150 -48.44 -6.41 61.83
N GLU A 151 -47.89 -5.91 62.95
CA GLU A 151 -48.61 -5.67 64.20
C GLU A 151 -49.73 -4.63 64.03
N THR A 152 -49.46 -3.50 63.36
CA THR A 152 -50.47 -2.46 63.10
C THR A 152 -51.63 -2.96 62.22
N ILE A 153 -51.32 -3.77 61.21
CA ILE A 153 -52.34 -4.37 60.32
C ILE A 153 -53.12 -5.45 61.08
N GLN A 154 -52.45 -6.27 61.89
CA GLN A 154 -53.07 -7.32 62.69
C GLN A 154 -54.01 -6.76 63.75
N ASP A 155 -53.64 -5.67 64.42
CA ASP A 155 -54.49 -4.95 65.39
C ASP A 155 -55.79 -4.44 64.74
N ARG A 156 -55.70 -3.83 63.54
CA ARG A 156 -56.89 -3.36 62.80
C ARG A 156 -57.78 -4.49 62.32
N ILE A 157 -57.19 -5.61 61.88
CA ILE A 157 -57.95 -6.82 61.54
C ILE A 157 -58.66 -7.36 62.78
N GLN A 158 -58.00 -7.31 63.95
CA GLN A 158 -58.58 -7.77 65.22
C GLN A 158 -59.73 -6.86 65.70
N GLU A 159 -59.65 -5.55 65.49
CA GLU A 159 -60.76 -4.60 65.73
C GLU A 159 -62.00 -4.96 64.89
N VAL A 160 -61.81 -5.19 63.59
CA VAL A 160 -62.90 -5.57 62.67
C VAL A 160 -63.43 -6.98 62.98
N GLN A 161 -62.58 -7.93 63.36
CA GLN A 161 -63.00 -9.26 63.83
C GLN A 161 -63.84 -9.17 65.12
N THR A 162 -63.48 -8.28 66.05
CA THR A 162 -64.23 -8.08 67.30
C THR A 162 -65.59 -7.43 67.02
N PHE A 163 -65.64 -6.44 66.12
CA PHE A 163 -66.90 -5.83 65.66
C PHE A 163 -67.79 -6.85 64.93
N ALA A 164 -67.24 -7.66 64.04
CA ALA A 164 -67.95 -8.74 63.35
C ALA A 164 -68.53 -9.77 64.33
N ARG A 165 -67.77 -10.17 65.37
CA ARG A 165 -68.23 -11.08 66.42
C ARG A 165 -69.40 -10.53 67.22
N THR A 166 -69.43 -9.23 67.53
CA THR A 166 -70.59 -8.60 68.21
C THR A 166 -71.88 -8.61 67.38
N LYS A 167 -71.77 -8.92 66.08
CA LYS A 167 -72.87 -9.03 65.12
C LYS A 167 -73.13 -10.47 64.64
N GLY A 168 -72.47 -11.47 65.24
CA GLY A 168 -72.63 -12.90 64.90
C GLY A 168 -71.91 -13.36 63.62
N LEU A 169 -70.96 -12.57 63.12
CA LEU A 169 -70.19 -12.86 61.90
C LEU A 169 -68.73 -13.19 62.24
N LYS A 170 -68.13 -14.11 61.48
CA LYS A 170 -66.72 -14.49 61.57
C LYS A 170 -66.00 -14.06 60.30
N VAL A 171 -64.87 -13.36 60.46
CA VAL A 171 -64.00 -12.95 59.35
C VAL A 171 -62.75 -13.80 59.40
N GLU A 172 -62.52 -14.59 58.36
CA GLU A 172 -61.34 -15.44 58.20
C GLU A 172 -60.51 -14.96 56.99
N THR A 173 -59.19 -14.95 57.16
CA THR A 173 -58.24 -14.62 56.08
C THR A 173 -57.72 -15.91 55.47
N ALA A 174 -58.01 -16.15 54.20
CA ALA A 174 -57.47 -17.26 53.43
C ALA A 174 -56.92 -16.72 52.10
N GLU A 175 -55.65 -17.02 51.79
CA GLU A 175 -54.98 -16.63 50.54
C GLU A 175 -55.16 -15.13 50.16
N ASP A 176 -54.93 -14.22 51.10
CA ASP A 176 -55.08 -12.75 50.94
C ASP A 176 -56.51 -12.23 50.62
N GLU A 177 -57.54 -13.08 50.71
CA GLU A 177 -58.95 -12.67 50.66
C GLU A 177 -59.66 -12.85 52.01
N PHE A 178 -60.40 -11.82 52.42
CA PHE A 178 -61.24 -11.87 53.62
C PHE A 178 -62.56 -12.57 53.30
N THR A 179 -62.80 -13.72 53.92
CA THR A 179 -64.07 -14.45 53.82
C THR A 179 -64.93 -14.18 55.06
N ILE A 180 -66.16 -13.68 54.83
CA ILE A 180 -67.15 -13.45 55.90
C ILE A 180 -68.08 -14.66 55.95
N SER A 181 -68.08 -15.37 57.08
CA SER A 181 -68.98 -16.51 57.35
C SER A 181 -69.87 -16.22 58.57
N THR A 182 -71.02 -16.88 58.66
CA THR A 182 -71.88 -16.84 59.86
C THR A 182 -71.34 -17.81 60.90
N VAL A 183 -71.33 -17.41 62.17
CA VAL A 183 -70.91 -18.29 63.26
C VAL A 183 -71.95 -19.42 63.41
N GLU A 184 -71.57 -20.66 63.08
CA GLU A 184 -72.36 -21.86 63.42
C GLU A 184 -72.05 -22.30 64.87
N ASP A 185 -73.10 -22.63 65.61
CA ASP A 185 -73.18 -22.96 67.04
C ASP A 185 -72.00 -23.82 67.56
N ASP A 186 -71.11 -23.20 68.35
CA ASP A 186 -70.58 -23.76 69.60
C ASP A 186 -69.66 -22.78 70.40
N ASP A 187 -69.51 -21.52 69.98
CA ASP A 187 -68.62 -20.56 70.66
C ASP A 187 -69.22 -19.13 70.75
N CYS A 188 -70.35 -18.96 71.48
CA CYS A 188 -70.93 -17.65 71.79
C CYS A 188 -71.52 -17.53 73.20
N ASP A 189 -71.22 -16.38 73.83
CA ASP A 189 -71.89 -15.86 75.02
C ASP A 189 -73.31 -15.38 74.64
N LYS A 190 -74.34 -15.95 75.25
CA LYS A 190 -75.75 -15.87 74.80
C LYS A 190 -76.50 -14.55 75.10
N ASP A 191 -75.83 -13.41 75.31
CA ASP A 191 -76.54 -12.19 75.78
C ASP A 191 -76.47 -10.94 74.89
N LYS A 192 -75.89 -10.98 73.69
CA LYS A 192 -76.02 -9.90 72.69
C LYS A 192 -75.89 -10.39 71.24
N THR A 193 -76.98 -10.81 70.62
CA THR A 193 -77.05 -11.00 69.16
C THR A 193 -78.21 -10.18 68.60
N SER A 194 -77.89 -9.00 68.06
CA SER A 194 -78.77 -8.28 67.15
C SER A 194 -78.78 -8.98 65.79
N GLU A 195 -79.96 -9.21 65.19
CA GLU A 195 -80.08 -9.64 63.79
C GLU A 195 -79.22 -8.73 62.88
N PHE A 196 -78.36 -9.33 62.06
CA PHE A 196 -77.49 -8.60 61.14
C PHE A 196 -78.31 -8.10 59.94
N THR A 197 -78.08 -6.85 59.53
CA THR A 197 -78.69 -6.29 58.32
C THR A 197 -77.75 -6.43 57.12
N PRO A 198 -78.25 -6.37 55.86
CA PRO A 198 -77.39 -6.30 54.67
C PRO A 198 -76.41 -5.11 54.69
N GLU A 199 -76.77 -4.02 55.38
CA GLU A 199 -75.95 -2.83 55.60
C GLU A 199 -74.75 -3.10 56.52
N ASP A 200 -74.91 -3.96 57.54
CA ASP A 200 -73.82 -4.36 58.44
C ASP A 200 -72.74 -5.19 57.70
N ILE A 201 -73.15 -6.10 56.80
CA ILE A 201 -72.20 -6.87 55.95
C ILE A 201 -71.48 -5.93 54.97
N GLN A 202 -72.17 -4.93 54.43
CA GLN A 202 -71.57 -3.95 53.54
C GLN A 202 -70.59 -3.03 54.28
N SER A 203 -70.91 -2.61 55.50
CA SER A 203 -70.01 -1.82 56.36
C SER A 203 -68.73 -2.58 56.73
N ILE A 204 -68.84 -3.88 57.04
CA ILE A 204 -67.67 -4.74 57.32
C ILE A 204 -66.82 -4.91 56.04
N LYS A 205 -67.44 -5.09 54.87
CA LYS A 205 -66.71 -5.13 53.59
C LYS A 205 -66.01 -3.81 53.25
N GLU A 206 -66.63 -2.68 53.55
CA GLU A 206 -66.02 -1.36 53.37
C GLU A 206 -64.83 -1.16 54.30
N GLN A 207 -64.94 -1.53 55.59
CA GLN A 207 -63.83 -1.48 56.55
C GLN A 207 -62.69 -2.43 56.18
N LEU A 208 -63.00 -3.63 55.69
CA LEU A 208 -61.99 -4.58 55.21
C LEU A 208 -61.28 -4.08 53.94
N ASN A 209 -62.03 -3.49 52.99
CA ASN A 209 -61.43 -2.84 51.82
C ASN A 209 -60.55 -1.63 52.22
N GLU A 210 -60.96 -0.87 53.23
CA GLU A 210 -60.17 0.22 53.79
C GLU A 210 -58.87 -0.30 54.42
N ILE A 211 -58.92 -1.40 55.19
CA ILE A 211 -57.73 -2.07 55.72
C ILE A 211 -56.83 -2.59 54.60
N THR A 212 -57.37 -3.25 53.58
CA THR A 212 -56.57 -3.73 52.42
C THR A 212 -55.91 -2.57 51.69
N SER A 213 -56.63 -1.46 51.49
CA SER A 213 -56.08 -0.25 50.86
C SER A 213 -54.99 0.41 51.70
N LEU A 214 -55.16 0.44 53.02
CA LEU A 214 -54.21 0.99 53.97
C LEU A 214 -52.97 0.09 54.10
N ALA A 215 -53.13 -1.23 54.10
CA ALA A 215 -52.04 -2.21 54.05
C ALA A 215 -51.24 -2.07 52.75
N HIS A 216 -51.91 -1.87 51.60
CA HIS A 216 -51.23 -1.58 50.34
C HIS A 216 -50.47 -0.25 50.36
N PHE A 217 -51.06 0.80 50.92
CA PHE A 217 -50.44 2.12 51.00
C PHE A 217 -49.24 2.13 51.95
N GLN A 218 -49.41 1.62 53.17
CA GLN A 218 -48.34 1.51 54.16
C GLN A 218 -47.28 0.50 53.74
N GLY A 219 -47.65 -0.57 53.01
CA GLY A 219 -46.71 -1.52 52.42
C GLY A 219 -45.83 -0.86 51.35
N ARG A 220 -46.38 0.06 50.54
CA ARG A 220 -45.59 0.89 49.62
C ARG A 220 -44.67 1.86 50.36
N GLU A 221 -45.17 2.58 51.36
CA GLU A 221 -44.34 3.47 52.19
C GLU A 221 -43.22 2.71 52.90
N LEU A 222 -43.49 1.50 53.40
CA LEU A 222 -42.48 0.63 53.99
C LEU A 222 -41.44 0.20 52.96
N THR A 223 -41.86 -0.17 51.75
CA THR A 223 -40.94 -0.54 50.66
C THR A 223 -40.04 0.64 50.27
N GLU A 224 -40.61 1.85 50.15
CA GLU A 224 -39.85 3.08 49.89
C GLU A 224 -38.87 3.37 51.03
N LYS A 225 -39.30 3.25 52.29
CA LYS A 225 -38.46 3.47 53.47
C LYS A 225 -37.35 2.43 53.60
N ILE A 226 -37.62 1.16 53.27
CA ILE A 226 -36.61 0.10 53.19
C ILE A 226 -35.60 0.45 52.09
N GLN A 227 -36.05 0.93 50.92
CA GLN A 227 -35.16 1.32 49.84
C GLN A 227 -34.29 2.52 50.20
N GLU A 228 -34.84 3.52 50.89
CA GLU A 228 -34.07 4.66 51.41
C GLU A 228 -33.02 4.22 52.43
N LEU A 229 -33.38 3.35 53.37
CA LEU A 229 -32.45 2.80 54.36
C LEU A 229 -31.35 1.95 53.70
N LYS A 230 -31.71 1.11 52.71
CA LYS A 230 -30.76 0.35 51.89
C LYS A 230 -29.77 1.28 51.21
N THR A 231 -30.27 2.33 50.57
CA THR A 231 -29.46 3.34 49.87
C THR A 231 -28.47 4.01 50.82
N GLN A 232 -28.94 4.45 52.00
CA GLN A 232 -28.09 5.11 53.00
C GLN A 232 -26.99 4.19 53.55
N GLU A 233 -27.33 2.92 53.82
CA GLU A 233 -26.36 1.96 54.32
C GLU A 233 -25.37 1.52 53.23
N ALA A 234 -25.85 1.40 51.98
CA ALA A 234 -25.01 1.15 50.82
C ALA A 234 -24.01 2.29 50.57
N GLU A 235 -24.45 3.56 50.67
CA GLU A 235 -23.57 4.72 50.56
C GLU A 235 -22.45 4.71 51.62
N LYS A 236 -22.78 4.41 52.88
CA LYS A 236 -21.78 4.30 53.96
C LYS A 236 -20.76 3.20 53.68
N THR A 237 -21.20 2.10 53.09
CA THR A 237 -20.37 0.92 52.78
C THR A 237 -19.49 1.14 51.55
N LEU A 238 -20.02 1.79 50.50
CA LEU A 238 -19.30 2.05 49.25
C LEU A 238 -18.20 3.11 49.39
N LYS A 239 -18.48 4.17 50.16
CA LYS A 239 -17.58 5.32 50.34
C LYS A 239 -16.14 4.98 50.75
N PRO A 240 -15.86 4.09 51.73
CA PRO A 240 -14.49 3.71 52.09
C PRO A 240 -13.74 2.95 50.98
N ILE A 241 -14.45 2.23 50.12
CA ILE A 241 -13.87 1.46 49.00
C ILE A 241 -13.61 2.36 47.79
N LEU A 242 -14.57 3.23 47.46
CA LEU A 242 -14.52 4.08 46.27
C LEU A 242 -13.61 5.30 46.45
N ASN A 243 -13.46 5.84 47.66
CA ASN A 243 -12.62 7.01 47.92
C ASN A 243 -11.13 6.81 47.54
N PRO A 244 -10.46 5.69 47.92
CA PRO A 244 -9.12 5.37 47.44
C PRO A 244 -9.01 5.32 45.92
N PHE A 245 -10.00 4.73 45.25
CA PHE A 245 -10.06 4.66 43.78
C PHE A 245 -10.19 6.06 43.16
N ARG A 246 -11.12 6.89 43.68
CA ARG A 246 -11.34 8.28 43.25
C ARG A 246 -10.07 9.11 43.38
N LYS A 247 -9.34 9.01 44.50
CA LYS A 247 -8.07 9.76 44.70
C LYS A 247 -7.04 9.52 43.59
N VAL A 248 -6.99 8.32 43.00
CA VAL A 248 -6.00 7.98 41.97
C VAL A 248 -6.51 8.32 40.56
N TYR A 249 -7.78 8.03 40.27
CA TYR A 249 -8.32 8.04 38.90
C TYR A 249 -9.24 9.22 38.56
N ASP A 250 -9.60 10.08 39.52
CA ASP A 250 -10.46 11.26 39.29
C ASP A 250 -9.92 12.18 38.20
N LYS A 251 -8.60 12.40 38.15
CA LYS A 251 -7.93 13.17 37.09
C LYS A 251 -8.07 12.60 35.67
N TYR A 252 -8.47 11.33 35.53
CA TYR A 252 -8.64 10.67 34.24
C TYR A 252 -10.09 10.40 33.89
N LEU A 253 -10.89 9.97 34.88
CA LEU A 253 -12.26 9.51 34.68
C LEU A 253 -13.30 10.57 35.07
N GLY A 254 -12.95 11.49 35.97
CA GLY A 254 -13.79 12.61 36.41
C GLY A 254 -15.22 12.16 36.74
N LYS A 255 -16.19 12.77 36.05
CA LYS A 255 -17.63 12.51 36.23
C LYS A 255 -18.04 11.05 36.05
N TRP A 256 -17.27 10.24 35.34
CA TRP A 256 -17.61 8.83 35.17
C TRP A 256 -17.58 8.07 36.51
N ILE A 257 -16.74 8.49 37.46
CA ILE A 257 -16.72 7.90 38.80
C ILE A 257 -18.02 8.23 39.57
N ASP A 258 -18.61 9.40 39.32
CA ASP A 258 -19.89 9.79 39.92
C ASP A 258 -21.02 8.93 39.33
N THR A 259 -21.03 8.72 38.01
CA THR A 259 -22.00 7.81 37.38
C THR A 259 -21.81 6.35 37.81
N LEU A 260 -20.56 5.92 38.08
CA LEU A 260 -20.28 4.59 38.64
C LEU A 260 -20.84 4.47 40.05
N HIS A 261 -20.64 5.49 40.88
CA HIS A 261 -21.21 5.54 42.23
C HIS A 261 -22.73 5.40 42.18
N ASP A 262 -23.39 6.24 41.39
CA ASP A 262 -24.84 6.28 41.31
C ASP A 262 -25.41 4.97 40.74
N ASP A 263 -24.75 4.37 39.74
CA ASP A 263 -25.17 3.08 39.17
C ASP A 263 -25.05 1.94 40.19
N ILE A 264 -23.95 1.87 40.96
CA ILE A 264 -23.78 0.87 42.02
C ILE A 264 -24.88 1.03 43.08
N ILE A 265 -25.20 2.27 43.48
CA ILE A 265 -26.23 2.56 44.49
C ILE A 265 -27.65 2.23 43.98
N GLN A 266 -27.93 2.45 42.70
CA GLN A 266 -29.23 2.08 42.11
C GLN A 266 -29.40 0.56 41.95
N HIS A 267 -28.29 -0.18 41.79
CA HIS A 267 -28.29 -1.63 41.55
C HIS A 267 -27.68 -2.42 42.72
N VAL A 268 -27.78 -1.93 43.96
CA VAL A 268 -27.19 -2.59 45.14
C VAL A 268 -27.68 -4.03 45.31
N ASP A 269 -28.94 -4.30 44.98
CA ASP A 269 -29.51 -5.65 45.09
C ASP A 269 -28.82 -6.65 44.14
N ASP A 270 -28.15 -6.19 43.07
CA ASP A 270 -27.35 -7.04 42.17
C ASP A 270 -26.02 -7.46 42.77
N PHE A 271 -25.53 -6.73 43.76
CA PHE A 271 -24.33 -7.09 44.53
C PHE A 271 -24.62 -8.11 45.64
N ILE A 272 -25.90 -8.41 45.91
CA ILE A 272 -26.31 -9.45 46.85
C ILE A 272 -26.36 -10.79 46.10
N ILE A 273 -25.21 -11.45 46.01
CA ILE A 273 -25.02 -12.67 45.23
C ILE A 273 -24.92 -13.87 46.16
N ASP A 274 -25.79 -14.86 45.94
CA ASP A 274 -25.69 -16.19 46.57
C ASP A 274 -24.68 -17.06 45.80
N GLU A 275 -23.91 -17.90 46.50
CA GLU A 275 -22.84 -18.73 45.90
C GLU A 275 -23.35 -19.70 44.82
N THR A 276 -24.67 -19.91 44.73
CA THR A 276 -25.34 -20.80 43.78
C THR A 276 -25.67 -20.19 42.42
N ASP A 277 -25.53 -18.86 42.22
CA ASP A 277 -25.86 -18.17 40.95
C ASP A 277 -24.61 -17.57 40.26
N PRO A 278 -23.87 -18.37 39.46
CA PRO A 278 -22.68 -17.91 38.78
C PRO A 278 -22.97 -16.93 37.62
N SER A 279 -24.17 -16.96 37.04
CA SER A 279 -24.57 -16.06 35.95
C SER A 279 -24.60 -14.61 36.39
N ARG A 280 -25.19 -14.34 37.56
CA ARG A 280 -25.31 -12.97 38.08
C ARG A 280 -23.96 -12.34 38.39
N LEU A 281 -23.00 -13.13 38.84
CA LEU A 281 -21.63 -12.68 39.06
C LEU A 281 -20.92 -12.31 37.76
N GLU A 282 -21.16 -13.05 36.68
CA GLU A 282 -20.57 -12.79 35.36
C GLU A 282 -21.18 -11.51 34.76
N ASP A 283 -22.50 -11.33 34.84
CA ASP A 283 -23.19 -10.12 34.38
C ASP A 283 -22.71 -8.85 35.11
N LEU A 284 -22.53 -8.94 36.43
CA LEU A 284 -22.02 -7.81 37.24
C LEU A 284 -20.57 -7.46 36.86
N ARG A 285 -19.72 -8.48 36.65
CA ARG A 285 -18.34 -8.29 36.19
C ARG A 285 -18.27 -7.66 34.81
N ASP A 286 -19.15 -8.06 33.90
CA ASP A 286 -19.22 -7.50 32.56
C ASP A 286 -19.74 -6.05 32.58
N ARG A 287 -20.76 -5.74 33.40
CA ARG A 287 -21.30 -4.37 33.55
C ARG A 287 -20.24 -3.36 33.97
N TYR A 288 -19.37 -3.73 34.91
CA TYR A 288 -18.31 -2.87 35.46
C TYR A 288 -16.92 -3.17 34.89
N ALA A 289 -16.83 -3.93 33.80
CA ALA A 289 -15.55 -4.28 33.19
C ALA A 289 -14.81 -3.06 32.63
N VAL A 290 -13.48 -3.18 32.60
CA VAL A 290 -12.61 -2.27 31.82
C VAL A 290 -12.18 -2.98 30.55
N ASN A 291 -12.67 -2.53 29.39
CA ASN A 291 -12.15 -3.01 28.12
C ASN A 291 -10.85 -2.28 27.77
N VAL A 292 -9.72 -2.95 27.98
CA VAL A 292 -8.40 -2.41 27.62
C VAL A 292 -8.18 -2.56 26.13
N LEU A 293 -8.33 -1.46 25.40
CA LEU A 293 -8.23 -1.44 23.94
C LEU A 293 -6.76 -1.36 23.47
N VAL A 294 -5.97 -0.47 24.07
CA VAL A 294 -4.54 -0.30 23.76
C VAL A 294 -3.76 -0.14 25.06
N ASN A 295 -2.71 -0.96 25.24
CA ASN A 295 -1.81 -0.92 26.39
C ASN A 295 -0.36 -0.81 25.92
N ASN A 296 0.28 0.32 26.20
CA ASN A 296 1.62 0.66 25.77
C ASN A 296 2.68 0.45 26.87
N LYS A 297 2.39 -0.33 27.93
CA LYS A 297 3.33 -0.57 29.05
C LYS A 297 4.74 -0.96 28.59
N ASN A 298 4.86 -1.84 27.60
CA ASN A 298 6.16 -2.33 27.10
C ASN A 298 6.72 -1.51 25.92
N ALA A 299 6.00 -0.52 25.41
CA ALA A 299 6.44 0.28 24.26
C ALA A 299 7.59 1.22 24.67
N LEU A 300 8.77 1.08 24.04
CA LEU A 300 9.92 1.95 24.33
C LEU A 300 9.82 3.31 23.63
N HIS A 301 9.11 3.36 22.51
CA HIS A 301 9.00 4.51 21.63
C HIS A 301 7.62 4.57 20.96
N ALA A 302 7.36 5.61 20.18
CA ALA A 302 6.10 5.74 19.42
C ALA A 302 5.87 4.51 18.51
N PRO A 303 4.61 4.08 18.34
CA PRO A 303 4.26 2.93 17.52
C PRO A 303 4.50 3.25 16.04
N LEU A 304 5.12 2.29 15.35
CA LEU A 304 5.23 2.22 13.90
C LEU A 304 4.60 0.91 13.48
N ILE A 305 3.45 0.96 12.84
CA ILE A 305 2.71 -0.24 12.43
C ILE A 305 2.68 -0.27 10.92
N LEU A 306 3.14 -1.38 10.34
CA LEU A 306 2.92 -1.72 8.94
C LEU A 306 1.71 -2.64 8.85
N ASP A 307 0.69 -2.22 8.11
CA ASP A 307 -0.39 -3.11 7.67
C ASP A 307 -0.16 -3.48 6.20
N PRO A 308 0.37 -4.69 5.92
CA PRO A 308 0.71 -5.08 4.56
C PRO A 308 -0.51 -5.45 3.71
N ALA A 309 -1.63 -5.81 4.33
CA ALA A 309 -2.86 -6.23 3.66
C ALA A 309 -4.07 -5.65 4.43
N PRO A 310 -4.23 -4.31 4.42
CA PRO A 310 -5.23 -3.65 5.23
C PRO A 310 -6.64 -4.04 4.79
N THR A 311 -7.45 -4.42 5.78
CA THR A 311 -8.91 -4.58 5.66
C THR A 311 -9.57 -3.55 6.57
N TYR A 312 -10.89 -3.37 6.43
CA TYR A 312 -11.63 -2.52 7.36
C TYR A 312 -11.40 -2.93 8.82
N GLU A 313 -11.58 -4.22 9.16
CA GLU A 313 -11.40 -4.71 10.53
C GLU A 313 -9.96 -4.57 11.02
N SER A 314 -8.95 -4.79 10.16
CA SER A 314 -7.55 -4.66 10.59
C SER A 314 -7.20 -3.20 10.89
N VAL A 315 -7.74 -2.25 10.15
CA VAL A 315 -7.44 -0.82 10.28
C VAL A 315 -8.27 -0.16 11.38
N PHE A 316 -9.59 -0.38 11.38
CA PHE A 316 -10.52 0.27 12.29
C PHE A 316 -10.82 -0.56 13.54
N GLY A 317 -10.70 -1.87 13.48
CA GLY A 317 -11.12 -2.76 14.56
C GLY A 317 -12.49 -3.35 14.29
N CYS A 318 -13.00 -4.11 15.24
CA CYS A 318 -14.28 -4.80 15.10
C CYS A 318 -14.89 -5.10 16.47
N ILE A 319 -16.18 -5.41 16.46
CA ILE A 319 -16.89 -5.98 17.59
C ILE A 319 -16.93 -7.49 17.38
N LYS A 320 -16.51 -8.28 18.37
CA LYS A 320 -16.56 -9.75 18.31
C LYS A 320 -17.85 -10.28 18.93
N TYR A 321 -18.19 -11.50 18.54
CA TYR A 321 -19.42 -12.19 18.93
C TYR A 321 -19.08 -13.54 19.56
N LYS A 322 -19.77 -13.88 20.64
CA LYS A 322 -19.78 -15.24 21.18
C LYS A 322 -21.03 -15.96 20.65
N ALA A 323 -20.88 -17.21 20.22
CA ALA A 323 -22.01 -18.07 19.90
C ALA A 323 -22.49 -18.77 21.18
N GLY A 324 -23.79 -18.69 21.45
CA GLY A 324 -24.44 -19.33 22.59
C GLY A 324 -25.74 -20.05 22.19
N PRO A 325 -26.40 -20.74 23.15
CA PRO A 325 -27.63 -21.49 22.90
C PRO A 325 -28.79 -20.63 22.38
N SER A 326 -28.81 -19.34 22.73
CA SER A 326 -29.81 -18.34 22.35
C SER A 326 -29.46 -17.53 21.10
N GLY A 327 -28.34 -17.86 20.42
CA GLY A 327 -27.84 -17.13 19.26
C GLY A 327 -26.48 -16.49 19.50
N TYR A 328 -26.19 -15.38 18.81
CA TYR A 328 -24.96 -14.63 19.02
C TYR A 328 -25.16 -13.55 20.09
N SER A 329 -24.22 -13.42 21.01
CA SER A 329 -24.18 -12.33 21.99
C SER A 329 -22.91 -11.50 21.84
N THR A 330 -22.98 -10.24 22.23
CA THR A 330 -21.84 -9.31 22.23
C THR A 330 -22.02 -8.27 23.34
N ASP A 331 -20.91 -7.66 23.74
CA ASP A 331 -20.86 -6.62 24.76
C ASP A 331 -19.68 -5.67 24.46
N PHE A 332 -19.57 -4.57 25.21
CA PHE A 332 -18.50 -3.60 24.99
C PHE A 332 -17.09 -4.14 25.29
N THR A 333 -16.96 -5.23 26.08
CA THR A 333 -15.67 -5.90 26.35
C THR A 333 -15.16 -6.68 25.14
N MET A 334 -16.06 -6.99 24.19
CA MET A 334 -15.72 -7.66 22.93
C MET A 334 -15.24 -6.73 21.82
N ILE A 335 -15.20 -5.41 22.05
CA ILE A 335 -14.62 -4.45 21.11
C ILE A 335 -13.10 -4.69 21.01
N ARG A 336 -12.60 -4.85 19.77
CA ARG A 336 -11.18 -5.10 19.48
C ARG A 336 -10.53 -3.93 18.72
N PRO A 337 -9.28 -3.57 19.06
CA PRO A 337 -8.56 -2.49 18.40
C PRO A 337 -8.16 -2.84 16.97
N GLY A 338 -8.39 -1.90 16.06
CA GLY A 338 -7.69 -1.83 14.77
C GLY A 338 -6.28 -1.24 14.86
N ASN A 339 -5.59 -1.20 13.72
CA ASN A 339 -4.24 -0.65 13.58
C ASN A 339 -4.22 0.88 13.73
N LEU A 340 -5.30 1.59 13.41
CA LEU A 340 -5.44 3.02 13.75
C LEU A 340 -5.41 3.23 15.27
N HIS A 341 -6.05 2.36 16.04
CA HIS A 341 -6.04 2.44 17.50
C HIS A 341 -4.64 2.19 18.05
N LYS A 342 -3.99 1.11 17.59
CA LYS A 342 -2.65 0.72 18.06
C LYS A 342 -1.56 1.71 17.65
N ALA A 343 -1.70 2.34 16.47
CA ALA A 343 -0.77 3.36 15.98
C ALA A 343 -1.16 4.78 16.39
N ASN A 344 -2.23 4.97 17.18
CA ASN A 344 -2.69 6.29 17.60
C ASN A 344 -1.62 6.95 18.50
N GLY A 345 -1.18 8.14 18.12
CA GLY A 345 -0.03 8.85 18.67
C GLY A 345 1.29 8.56 17.94
N GLY A 346 1.31 7.72 16.91
CA GLY A 346 2.49 7.33 16.13
C GLY A 346 2.27 7.35 14.62
N ILE A 347 2.71 6.28 13.93
CA ILE A 347 2.74 6.18 12.47
C ILE A 347 2.11 4.87 12.01
N LEU A 348 1.22 4.95 11.01
CA LEU A 348 0.68 3.79 10.29
C LEU A 348 1.16 3.81 8.84
N VAL A 349 1.75 2.69 8.40
CA VAL A 349 2.23 2.47 7.05
C VAL A 349 1.31 1.48 6.34
N LEU A 350 0.84 1.84 5.15
CA LEU A 350 -0.11 1.08 4.34
C LEU A 350 0.46 0.86 2.93
N ARG A 351 0.06 -0.25 2.28
CA ARG A 351 0.37 -0.48 0.87
C ARG A 351 -0.69 0.16 -0.03
N ALA A 352 -0.24 0.89 -1.05
CA ALA A 352 -1.13 1.57 -1.98
C ALA A 352 -2.01 0.60 -2.78
N GLU A 353 -1.43 -0.52 -3.21
CA GLU A 353 -2.09 -1.57 -3.99
C GLU A 353 -3.38 -2.07 -3.29
N ALA A 354 -3.29 -2.36 -1.99
CA ALA A 354 -4.41 -2.87 -1.21
C ALA A 354 -5.51 -1.83 -0.99
N LEU A 355 -5.12 -0.57 -0.71
CA LEU A 355 -6.08 0.54 -0.59
C LEU A 355 -6.80 0.83 -1.91
N ALA A 356 -6.13 0.68 -3.05
CA ALA A 356 -6.74 0.91 -4.35
C ALA A 356 -7.76 -0.18 -4.74
N GLN A 357 -7.64 -1.37 -4.15
CA GLN A 357 -8.56 -2.50 -4.38
C GLN A 357 -9.82 -2.42 -3.50
N ASP A 358 -9.77 -1.72 -2.37
CA ASP A 358 -10.89 -1.59 -1.42
C ASP A 358 -11.30 -0.12 -1.25
N MET A 359 -12.29 0.30 -2.05
CA MET A 359 -12.83 1.66 -2.00
C MET A 359 -13.58 1.96 -0.69
N THR A 360 -14.16 0.95 -0.04
CA THR A 360 -14.85 1.12 1.24
C THR A 360 -13.85 1.50 2.32
N LEU A 361 -12.74 0.76 2.41
CA LEU A 361 -11.63 1.08 3.30
C LEU A 361 -11.04 2.46 3.01
N TRP A 362 -10.82 2.80 1.73
CA TRP A 362 -10.27 4.11 1.35
C TRP A 362 -11.17 5.26 1.80
N ASN A 363 -12.48 5.15 1.58
CA ASN A 363 -13.44 6.16 2.00
C ASN A 363 -13.55 6.27 3.53
N ALA A 364 -13.56 5.14 4.24
CA ALA A 364 -13.53 5.13 5.69
C ALA A 364 -12.27 5.81 6.24
N LEU A 365 -11.10 5.56 5.64
CA LEU A 365 -9.83 6.19 6.01
C LEU A 365 -9.88 7.70 5.82
N LYS A 366 -10.40 8.19 4.69
CA LYS A 366 -10.58 9.62 4.46
C LYS A 366 -11.53 10.25 5.48
N THR A 367 -12.66 9.60 5.78
CA THR A 367 -13.60 10.06 6.81
C THR A 367 -12.94 10.17 8.18
N ALA A 368 -12.14 9.17 8.58
CA ALA A 368 -11.40 9.21 9.84
C ALA A 368 -10.37 10.34 9.90
N LEU A 369 -9.64 10.60 8.80
CA LEU A 369 -8.69 11.70 8.68
C LEU A 369 -9.37 13.07 8.69
N ARG A 370 -10.55 13.18 8.06
CA ARG A 370 -11.37 14.40 8.02
C ARG A 370 -11.91 14.76 9.41
N ASP A 371 -12.55 13.78 10.06
CA ASP A 371 -13.27 13.97 11.30
C ASP A 371 -12.34 13.87 12.53
N LYS A 372 -11.09 13.46 12.31
CA LYS A 372 -10.05 13.22 13.32
C LYS A 372 -10.53 12.29 14.43
N GLN A 373 -11.25 11.24 14.04
CA GLN A 373 -11.84 10.27 14.95
C GLN A 373 -11.77 8.87 14.33
N ILE A 374 -11.55 7.87 15.17
CA ILE A 374 -11.63 6.45 14.82
C ILE A 374 -13.04 5.98 15.20
N ARG A 375 -13.79 5.53 14.20
CA ARG A 375 -15.13 4.93 14.34
C ARG A 375 -15.04 3.46 13.98
N ILE A 376 -15.65 2.62 14.80
CA ILE A 376 -15.81 1.19 14.50
C ILE A 376 -17.21 1.04 13.93
N GLU A 377 -17.29 0.74 12.64
CA GLU A 377 -18.55 0.52 11.91
C GLU A 377 -18.63 -0.95 11.49
N GLU A 378 -19.85 -1.47 11.34
CA GLU A 378 -20.07 -2.86 10.99
C GLU A 378 -20.73 -2.96 9.62
N PHE A 379 -19.94 -2.78 8.55
CA PHE A 379 -20.42 -2.80 7.17
C PHE A 379 -21.15 -4.09 6.79
N HIS A 380 -20.80 -5.22 7.40
CA HIS A 380 -21.49 -6.50 7.19
C HIS A 380 -22.96 -6.47 7.69
N ARG A 381 -23.35 -5.43 8.44
CA ARG A 381 -24.69 -5.22 8.95
C ARG A 381 -25.56 -4.28 8.13
N GLU A 382 -25.02 -3.60 7.11
CA GLU A 382 -25.79 -2.61 6.31
C GLU A 382 -27.08 -3.19 5.69
N ASN A 383 -27.18 -4.51 5.53
CA ASN A 383 -28.36 -5.22 5.03
C ASN A 383 -28.88 -6.34 5.96
N SER A 384 -28.48 -6.36 7.25
CA SER A 384 -28.92 -7.39 8.22
C SER A 384 -29.87 -6.81 9.26
N LEU A 385 -30.72 -7.64 9.87
CA LEU A 385 -31.57 -7.24 11.00
C LEU A 385 -30.70 -6.67 12.13
N PRO A 386 -31.00 -5.48 12.67
CA PRO A 386 -30.27 -4.92 13.81
C PRO A 386 -30.35 -5.90 14.98
N MET A 387 -29.21 -6.36 15.50
CA MET A 387 -29.22 -7.05 16.79
C MET A 387 -29.53 -6.01 17.86
N LEU A 388 -30.60 -6.22 18.62
CA LEU A 388 -30.78 -5.54 19.89
C LEU A 388 -29.49 -5.78 20.71
N ASP A 389 -28.98 -4.72 21.34
CA ASP A 389 -27.85 -4.74 22.29
C ASP A 389 -26.42 -4.76 21.74
N ALA A 390 -26.22 -4.62 20.43
CA ALA A 390 -24.86 -4.45 19.92
C ALA A 390 -24.25 -3.07 20.31
N PRO A 391 -22.98 -3.02 20.73
CA PRO A 391 -22.37 -1.77 21.17
C PRO A 391 -22.10 -0.82 19.98
N ASP A 392 -22.44 0.45 20.16
CA ASP A 392 -22.05 1.62 19.35
C ASP A 392 -21.01 2.45 20.12
N PRO A 393 -19.73 2.06 20.10
CA PRO A 393 -18.71 2.72 20.91
C PRO A 393 -18.49 4.17 20.48
N LYS A 394 -18.38 5.08 21.46
CA LYS A 394 -18.06 6.47 21.16
C LYS A 394 -16.69 6.56 20.45
N PRO A 395 -16.53 7.43 19.44
CA PRO A 395 -15.31 7.49 18.65
C PRO A 395 -14.09 7.93 19.47
N ILE A 396 -12.92 7.36 19.15
CA ILE A 396 -11.64 7.76 19.75
C ILE A 396 -10.99 8.88 18.93
N PRO A 397 -10.54 10.00 19.53
CA PRO A 397 -9.78 11.02 18.82
C PRO A 397 -8.54 10.46 18.10
N LEU A 398 -8.37 10.83 16.83
CA LEU A 398 -7.28 10.37 15.98
C LEU A 398 -6.12 11.39 15.96
N ASP A 399 -4.95 10.95 16.43
CA ASP A 399 -3.67 11.63 16.26
C ASP A 399 -2.68 10.67 15.61
N ILE A 400 -2.64 10.65 14.28
CA ILE A 400 -1.76 9.74 13.54
C ILE A 400 -1.12 10.44 12.35
N GLN A 401 0.02 9.91 11.92
CA GLN A 401 0.56 10.20 10.59
C GLN A 401 0.51 8.94 9.72
N ILE A 402 -0.07 9.08 8.53
CA ILE A 402 -0.21 7.96 7.59
C ILE A 402 0.85 8.05 6.49
N PHE A 403 1.48 6.92 6.21
CA PHE A 403 2.37 6.72 5.09
C PHE A 403 1.77 5.66 4.17
N ILE A 404 1.48 6.03 2.92
CA ILE A 404 1.12 5.07 1.87
C ILE A 404 2.37 4.82 1.03
N VAL A 405 2.72 3.56 0.80
CA VAL A 405 3.87 3.17 0.00
C VAL A 405 3.41 2.33 -1.19
N GLY A 406 3.82 2.70 -2.41
CA GLY A 406 3.38 2.02 -3.62
C GLY A 406 4.15 2.38 -4.89
N ALA A 407 3.84 1.70 -5.99
CA ALA A 407 4.33 2.08 -7.31
C ALA A 407 3.78 3.45 -7.77
N PRO A 408 4.47 4.19 -8.66
CA PRO A 408 4.04 5.51 -9.11
C PRO A 408 2.63 5.56 -9.71
N VAL A 409 2.22 4.47 -10.39
CA VAL A 409 0.88 4.35 -11.00
C VAL A 409 -0.23 4.57 -9.97
N TRP A 410 -0.08 4.06 -8.75
CA TRP A 410 -1.10 4.19 -7.71
C TRP A 410 -1.24 5.62 -7.21
N PHE A 411 -0.12 6.33 -7.02
CA PHE A 411 -0.15 7.74 -6.65
C PHE A 411 -0.92 8.56 -7.68
N TYR A 412 -0.62 8.39 -8.96
CA TYR A 412 -1.29 9.16 -10.01
C TYR A 412 -2.77 8.78 -10.14
N ASN A 413 -3.11 7.50 -9.97
CA ASN A 413 -4.52 7.06 -9.94
C ASN A 413 -5.29 7.77 -8.82
N PHE A 414 -4.80 7.75 -7.58
CA PHE A 414 -5.45 8.48 -6.48
C PHE A 414 -5.49 10.00 -6.76
N PHE A 415 -4.40 10.57 -7.29
CA PHE A 415 -4.29 12.01 -7.54
C PHE A 415 -5.26 12.53 -8.61
N TYR A 416 -5.51 11.74 -9.66
CA TYR A 416 -6.40 12.13 -10.77
C TYR A 416 -7.85 11.75 -10.54
N LEU A 417 -8.11 10.61 -9.88
CA LEU A 417 -9.47 10.08 -9.70
C LEU A 417 -10.15 10.60 -8.42
N ASP A 418 -9.41 10.93 -7.37
CA ASP A 418 -9.96 11.39 -6.09
C ASP A 418 -9.62 12.87 -5.80
N PRO A 419 -10.60 13.78 -5.90
CA PRO A 419 -10.39 15.20 -5.61
C PRO A 419 -9.90 15.48 -4.17
N GLU A 420 -10.28 14.65 -3.20
CA GLU A 420 -9.94 14.85 -1.78
C GLU A 420 -8.54 14.34 -1.43
N PHE A 421 -7.91 13.53 -2.30
CA PHE A 421 -6.58 12.97 -2.05
C PHE A 421 -5.56 14.05 -1.66
N LYS A 422 -5.57 15.18 -2.37
CA LYS A 422 -4.65 16.31 -2.17
C LYS A 422 -4.84 17.00 -0.82
N THR A 423 -6.04 16.90 -0.23
CA THR A 423 -6.35 17.47 1.08
C THR A 423 -5.64 16.70 2.20
N TYR A 424 -5.63 15.38 2.09
CA TYR A 424 -5.11 14.49 3.14
C TYR A 424 -3.65 14.08 2.92
N PHE A 425 -3.22 13.89 1.67
CA PHE A 425 -1.87 13.48 1.28
C PHE A 425 -1.12 14.65 0.63
N LYS A 426 -0.55 15.50 1.48
CA LYS A 426 0.08 16.77 1.08
C LYS A 426 1.52 16.59 0.58
N ILE A 427 2.17 15.49 0.95
CA ILE A 427 3.58 15.26 0.67
C ILE A 427 3.74 14.01 -0.17
N LYS A 428 4.37 14.19 -1.33
CA LYS A 428 4.86 13.11 -2.19
C LYS A 428 6.36 12.91 -1.91
N ALA A 429 6.76 11.72 -1.51
CA ALA A 429 8.16 11.32 -1.40
C ALA A 429 8.51 10.42 -2.59
N ASP A 430 9.43 10.86 -3.45
CA ASP A 430 9.74 10.20 -4.72
C ASP A 430 11.10 9.53 -4.64
N ILE A 431 11.14 8.18 -4.68
CA ILE A 431 12.36 7.38 -4.71
C ILE A 431 12.73 7.17 -6.18
N GLU A 432 13.73 7.92 -6.65
CA GLU A 432 14.18 7.89 -8.03
C GLU A 432 14.69 6.51 -8.48
N PRO A 433 14.45 6.11 -9.76
CA PRO A 433 14.90 4.83 -10.31
C PRO A 433 16.41 4.77 -10.61
N ASP A 434 17.06 5.94 -10.58
CA ASP A 434 18.44 6.15 -10.94
C ASP A 434 19.13 7.14 -9.99
N LEU A 435 20.46 7.07 -9.95
CA LEU A 435 21.27 7.93 -9.12
C LEU A 435 22.60 8.28 -9.80
N PRO A 436 23.13 9.49 -9.64
CA PRO A 436 24.39 9.88 -10.26
C PRO A 436 25.55 9.08 -9.67
N ALA A 437 26.47 8.62 -10.52
CA ALA A 437 27.65 7.85 -10.13
C ALA A 437 28.78 8.74 -9.55
N ASN A 438 28.43 9.57 -8.56
CA ASN A 438 29.40 10.41 -7.84
C ASN A 438 30.09 9.63 -6.71
N ALA A 439 31.19 10.18 -6.18
CA ALA A 439 32.00 9.51 -5.15
C ALA A 439 31.22 9.16 -3.86
N GLN A 440 30.20 9.96 -3.50
CA GLN A 440 29.36 9.68 -2.33
C GLN A 440 28.47 8.46 -2.59
N ASN A 441 27.73 8.44 -3.69
CA ASN A 441 26.84 7.33 -4.03
C ASN A 441 27.62 6.03 -4.28
N ILE A 442 28.80 6.09 -4.91
CA ILE A 442 29.67 4.92 -5.09
C ILE A 442 30.07 4.34 -3.73
N SER A 443 30.47 5.17 -2.76
CA SER A 443 30.83 4.74 -1.40
C SER A 443 29.65 4.12 -0.66
N VAL A 444 28.46 4.74 -0.74
CA VAL A 444 27.22 4.24 -0.12
C VAL A 444 26.80 2.91 -0.74
N CYS A 445 26.75 2.81 -2.08
CA CYS A 445 26.44 1.56 -2.78
C CYS A 445 27.46 0.46 -2.47
N THR A 446 28.75 0.78 -2.39
CA THR A 446 29.80 -0.18 -2.03
C THR A 446 29.53 -0.82 -0.68
N ARG A 447 29.29 0.00 0.35
CA ARG A 447 28.99 -0.48 1.71
C ARG A 447 27.67 -1.23 1.76
N LEU A 448 26.64 -0.75 1.06
CA LEU A 448 25.33 -1.39 0.98
C LEU A 448 25.41 -2.78 0.33
N PHE A 449 26.17 -2.95 -0.77
CA PHE A 449 26.32 -4.25 -1.43
C PHE A 449 27.05 -5.25 -0.52
N ARG A 450 28.09 -4.80 0.18
CA ARG A 450 28.78 -5.62 1.20
C ARG A 450 27.84 -6.00 2.34
N GLN A 451 27.06 -5.05 2.85
CA GLN A 451 26.05 -5.29 3.89
C GLN A 451 25.02 -6.34 3.46
N ILE A 452 24.50 -6.24 2.24
CA ILE A 452 23.55 -7.21 1.67
C ILE A 452 24.20 -8.60 1.62
N SER A 453 25.42 -8.69 1.08
CA SER A 453 26.14 -9.96 0.97
C SER A 453 26.36 -10.63 2.33
N LEU A 454 26.91 -9.89 3.29
CA LEU A 454 27.22 -10.41 4.63
C LEU A 454 25.97 -10.82 5.39
N LYS A 455 24.87 -10.07 5.26
CA LYS A 455 23.60 -10.39 5.93
C LYS A 455 23.01 -11.72 5.47
N HIS A 456 23.19 -12.09 4.19
CA HIS A 456 22.55 -13.26 3.60
C HIS A 456 23.44 -14.52 3.63
N SER A 457 24.73 -14.40 3.34
CA SER A 457 25.64 -15.56 3.21
C SER A 457 26.83 -15.54 4.17
N ASN A 458 26.99 -14.48 4.97
CA ASN A 458 28.19 -14.25 5.79
C ASN A 458 29.50 -14.21 4.97
N MET A 459 29.40 -13.92 3.66
CA MET A 459 30.51 -13.78 2.72
C MET A 459 30.59 -12.33 2.22
N ASP A 460 31.79 -11.77 2.16
CA ASP A 460 32.00 -10.41 1.64
C ASP A 460 32.21 -10.40 0.11
N LEU A 461 32.19 -9.21 -0.49
CA LEU A 461 32.44 -8.97 -1.91
C LEU A 461 33.84 -8.40 -2.13
N ASP A 462 34.57 -8.93 -3.11
CA ASP A 462 35.83 -8.31 -3.53
C ASP A 462 35.60 -7.04 -4.36
N LYS A 463 36.67 -6.25 -4.54
CA LYS A 463 36.62 -5.03 -5.36
C LYS A 463 36.13 -5.30 -6.79
N GLY A 464 36.46 -6.47 -7.35
CA GLY A 464 36.06 -6.85 -8.71
C GLY A 464 34.55 -7.11 -8.83
N ALA A 465 33.95 -7.79 -7.86
CA ALA A 465 32.52 -8.05 -7.75
C ALA A 465 31.76 -6.73 -7.64
N ILE A 466 32.17 -5.85 -6.72
CA ILE A 466 31.55 -4.52 -6.55
C ILE A 466 31.66 -3.70 -7.84
N GLN A 467 32.84 -3.68 -8.48
CA GLN A 467 33.03 -2.97 -9.74
C GLN A 467 32.13 -3.49 -10.86
N THR A 468 31.92 -4.82 -10.90
CA THR A 468 31.03 -5.47 -11.87
C THR A 468 29.57 -5.09 -11.60
N LEU A 469 29.12 -5.15 -10.35
CA LEU A 469 27.76 -4.77 -9.95
C LEU A 469 27.47 -3.30 -10.26
N LEU A 470 28.40 -2.37 -9.96
CA LEU A 470 28.25 -0.96 -10.31
C LEU A 470 28.20 -0.76 -11.84
N GLY A 471 29.07 -1.43 -12.60
CA GLY A 471 29.05 -1.36 -14.06
C GLY A 471 27.74 -1.85 -14.66
N TYR A 472 27.19 -2.96 -14.16
CA TYR A 472 25.87 -3.45 -14.58
C TYR A 472 24.72 -2.56 -14.11
N SER A 473 24.86 -1.89 -12.97
CA SER A 473 23.90 -0.89 -12.51
C SER A 473 23.79 0.28 -13.51
N SER A 474 24.91 0.75 -14.06
CA SER A 474 24.92 1.72 -15.17
C SER A 474 24.33 1.17 -16.46
N ARG A 475 24.60 -0.10 -16.75
CA ARG A 475 24.05 -0.78 -17.93
C ARG A 475 22.52 -0.83 -17.91
N TRP A 476 21.88 -1.12 -16.77
CA TRP A 476 20.42 -1.17 -16.69
C TRP A 476 19.74 0.19 -16.88
N ILE A 477 20.43 1.28 -16.55
CA ILE A 477 19.97 2.65 -16.82
C ILE A 477 20.31 3.10 -18.26
N ASN A 478 21.15 2.34 -18.96
CA ASN A 478 21.73 2.73 -20.25
C ASN A 478 22.42 4.10 -20.17
N ASN A 479 23.20 4.34 -19.10
CA ASN A 479 23.97 5.57 -18.95
C ASN A 479 25.21 5.32 -18.09
N ARG A 480 26.38 5.76 -18.58
CA ARG A 480 27.68 5.53 -17.94
C ARG A 480 27.89 6.35 -16.66
N GLU A 481 27.18 7.46 -16.50
CA GLU A 481 27.32 8.40 -15.38
C GLU A 481 26.27 8.18 -14.29
N TRP A 482 25.40 7.17 -14.44
CA TRP A 482 24.29 6.89 -13.52
C TRP A 482 24.32 5.43 -13.10
N LEU A 483 23.73 5.12 -11.95
CA LEU A 483 23.57 3.79 -11.39
C LEU A 483 22.07 3.52 -11.17
N SER A 484 21.65 2.27 -11.32
CA SER A 484 20.28 1.86 -11.02
C SER A 484 20.02 1.82 -9.52
N SER A 485 18.83 2.26 -9.11
CA SER A 485 18.32 2.09 -7.73
C SER A 485 17.48 0.82 -7.55
N LYS A 486 17.52 -0.13 -8.51
CA LYS A 486 16.86 -1.44 -8.39
C LYS A 486 17.62 -2.35 -7.41
N PHE A 487 17.67 -1.96 -6.15
CA PHE A 487 18.48 -2.62 -5.14
C PHE A 487 18.04 -4.04 -4.84
N GLU A 488 16.76 -4.37 -4.96
CA GLU A 488 16.29 -5.76 -4.80
C GLU A 488 16.81 -6.64 -5.95
N LEU A 489 16.91 -6.12 -7.19
CA LEU A 489 17.55 -6.84 -8.28
C LEU A 489 19.04 -7.09 -8.01
N ILE A 490 19.74 -6.08 -7.49
CA ILE A 490 21.15 -6.19 -7.13
C ILE A 490 21.34 -7.21 -6.01
N ALA A 491 20.47 -7.18 -5.00
CA ALA A 491 20.49 -8.15 -3.90
C ALA A 491 20.29 -9.58 -4.40
N ASP A 492 19.33 -9.82 -5.31
CA ASP A 492 19.14 -11.15 -5.90
C ASP A 492 20.40 -11.63 -6.65
N ILE A 493 21.09 -10.74 -7.38
CA ILE A 493 22.31 -11.07 -8.12
C ILE A 493 23.48 -11.35 -7.17
N ILE A 494 23.60 -10.58 -6.08
CA ILE A 494 24.58 -10.82 -5.02
C ILE A 494 24.35 -12.22 -4.42
N ASN A 495 23.09 -12.54 -4.10
CA ASN A 495 22.74 -13.84 -3.54
C ASN A 495 23.07 -14.99 -4.51
N GLU A 496 22.69 -14.88 -5.79
CA GLU A 496 23.05 -15.89 -6.80
C GLU A 496 24.57 -16.02 -6.99
N ALA A 497 25.32 -14.92 -6.95
CA ALA A 497 26.78 -14.95 -7.04
C ALA A 497 27.43 -15.58 -5.79
N ASN A 498 26.82 -15.40 -4.61
CA ASN A 498 27.28 -16.00 -3.36
C ASN A 498 27.04 -17.52 -3.34
N GLU A 499 25.92 -18.00 -3.89
CA GLU A 499 25.68 -19.44 -4.06
C GLU A 499 26.74 -20.07 -4.97
N ILE A 500 27.03 -19.45 -6.12
CA ILE A 500 28.10 -19.91 -7.02
C ILE A 500 29.46 -19.92 -6.32
N ALA A 501 29.78 -18.86 -5.55
CA ALA A 501 31.02 -18.79 -4.77
C ALA A 501 31.10 -19.93 -3.74
N THR A 502 29.98 -20.26 -3.10
CA THR A 502 29.89 -21.32 -2.09
C THR A 502 30.07 -22.70 -2.73
N GLU A 503 29.46 -22.95 -3.89
CA GLU A 503 29.67 -24.18 -4.68
C GLU A 503 31.16 -24.35 -5.07
N GLU A 504 31.84 -23.25 -5.41
CA GLU A 504 33.28 -23.23 -5.71
C GLU A 504 34.17 -23.23 -4.45
N SER A 505 33.59 -23.32 -3.24
CA SER A 505 34.31 -23.24 -1.96
C SER A 505 35.19 -21.98 -1.82
N ALA A 506 34.75 -20.86 -2.39
CA ALA A 506 35.43 -19.57 -2.29
C ALA A 506 35.10 -18.84 -0.99
N GLU A 507 36.09 -18.21 -0.36
CA GLU A 507 35.90 -17.41 0.86
C GLU A 507 35.29 -16.02 0.62
N VAL A 508 35.35 -15.53 -0.62
CA VAL A 508 34.91 -14.18 -1.02
C VAL A 508 34.31 -14.24 -2.41
N THR A 509 33.21 -13.51 -2.62
CA THR A 509 32.57 -13.41 -3.94
C THR A 509 33.35 -12.49 -4.85
N LYS A 510 33.73 -13.01 -6.03
CA LYS A 510 34.57 -12.32 -7.03
C LYS A 510 33.77 -11.93 -8.26
N ALA A 511 34.38 -11.09 -9.11
CA ALA A 511 33.80 -10.65 -10.39
C ALA A 511 33.28 -11.80 -11.27
N ASN A 512 33.99 -12.94 -11.32
CA ASN A 512 33.58 -14.08 -12.13
C ASN A 512 32.26 -14.70 -11.65
N HIS A 513 32.04 -14.83 -10.34
CA HIS A 513 30.78 -15.37 -9.82
C HIS A 513 29.60 -14.45 -10.19
N VAL A 514 29.78 -13.13 -10.10
CA VAL A 514 28.75 -12.15 -10.53
C VAL A 514 28.45 -12.28 -12.02
N LYS A 515 29.48 -12.38 -12.86
CA LYS A 515 29.30 -12.56 -14.32
C LYS A 515 28.62 -13.88 -14.65
N GLN A 516 28.94 -14.97 -13.94
CA GLN A 516 28.27 -16.25 -14.10
C GLN A 516 26.79 -16.16 -13.69
N ALA A 517 26.46 -15.54 -12.55
CA ALA A 517 25.08 -15.34 -12.12
C ALA A 517 24.25 -14.58 -13.19
N LEU A 518 24.81 -13.49 -13.73
CA LEU A 518 24.19 -12.71 -14.81
C LEU A 518 24.03 -13.51 -16.11
N MET A 519 24.99 -14.37 -16.44
CA MET A 519 24.90 -15.28 -17.57
C MET A 519 23.79 -16.32 -17.36
N HIS A 520 23.76 -16.97 -16.20
CA HIS A 520 22.72 -17.95 -15.84
C HIS A 520 21.33 -17.33 -15.91
N ARG A 521 21.15 -16.08 -15.43
CA ARG A 521 19.89 -15.33 -15.57
C ARG A 521 19.47 -15.18 -17.02
N ARG A 522 20.38 -14.76 -17.90
CA ARG A 522 20.09 -14.63 -19.33
C ARG A 522 19.71 -15.98 -19.94
N LEU A 523 20.44 -17.06 -19.62
CA LEU A 523 20.15 -18.39 -20.15
C LEU A 523 18.75 -18.89 -19.76
N ARG A 524 18.25 -18.53 -18.57
CA ARG A 524 16.89 -18.89 -18.13
C ARG A 524 15.79 -18.21 -18.94
N THR A 525 16.03 -17.00 -19.45
CA THR A 525 14.99 -16.17 -20.10
C THR A 525 15.17 -15.99 -21.61
N ALA A 526 16.35 -16.28 -22.16
CA ALA A 526 16.68 -16.03 -23.57
C ALA A 526 16.11 -17.07 -24.56
N GLY A 527 15.24 -17.99 -24.14
CA GLY A 527 14.74 -19.06 -25.00
C GLY A 527 14.04 -18.58 -26.28
N VAL A 528 13.32 -17.46 -26.21
CA VAL A 528 12.70 -16.82 -27.39
C VAL A 528 13.75 -16.15 -28.27
N GLU A 529 14.68 -15.37 -27.69
CA GLU A 529 15.81 -14.76 -28.40
C GLU A 529 16.60 -15.83 -29.17
N ASP A 530 16.94 -16.94 -28.52
CA ASP A 530 17.70 -18.04 -29.11
C ASP A 530 16.96 -18.71 -30.29
N ARG A 531 15.63 -18.83 -30.21
CA ARG A 531 14.82 -19.38 -31.30
C ARG A 531 14.82 -18.44 -32.49
N THR A 532 14.59 -17.15 -32.29
CA THR A 532 14.55 -16.16 -33.37
C THR A 532 15.92 -16.01 -34.03
N HIS A 533 17.00 -15.98 -33.25
CA HIS A 533 18.35 -15.98 -33.81
C HIS A 533 18.63 -17.24 -34.63
N ARG A 534 18.21 -18.42 -34.17
CA ARG A 534 18.39 -19.68 -34.90
C ARG A 534 17.72 -19.68 -36.28
N GLU A 535 16.61 -18.97 -36.46
CA GLU A 535 15.96 -18.82 -37.76
C GLU A 535 16.77 -17.96 -38.73
N ILE A 536 17.43 -16.90 -38.22
CA ILE A 536 18.38 -16.09 -38.99
C ILE A 536 19.65 -16.89 -39.33
N GLU A 537 20.13 -17.69 -38.38
CA GLU A 537 21.30 -18.56 -38.55
C GLU A 537 21.09 -19.65 -39.61
N ARG A 538 19.85 -20.12 -39.76
CA ARG A 538 19.44 -21.11 -40.77
C ARG A 538 19.01 -20.51 -42.11
N ASP A 539 19.18 -19.19 -42.28
CA ASP A 539 18.74 -18.43 -43.45
C ASP A 539 17.22 -18.57 -43.75
N VAL A 540 16.41 -18.90 -42.73
CA VAL A 540 14.95 -18.86 -42.82
C VAL A 540 14.48 -17.41 -42.78
N VAL A 541 15.10 -16.61 -41.91
CA VAL A 541 14.95 -15.15 -41.88
C VAL A 541 16.15 -14.53 -42.60
N LEU A 542 15.87 -13.75 -43.64
CA LEU A 542 16.86 -13.23 -44.57
C LEU A 542 17.52 -11.95 -44.03
N ILE A 543 18.65 -12.10 -43.36
CA ILE A 543 19.50 -11.00 -42.92
C ILE A 543 20.88 -11.15 -43.54
N GLU A 544 21.33 -10.20 -44.35
CA GLU A 544 22.70 -10.18 -44.87
C GLU A 544 23.67 -9.51 -43.88
N THR A 545 24.86 -10.07 -43.70
CA THR A 545 25.93 -9.52 -42.83
C THR A 545 27.23 -9.21 -43.59
N HIS A 546 27.18 -9.28 -44.92
CA HIS A 546 28.30 -9.06 -45.82
C HIS A 546 27.82 -8.60 -47.21
N GLY A 547 28.72 -7.98 -47.97
CA GLY A 547 28.44 -7.50 -49.33
C GLY A 547 27.62 -6.22 -49.34
N LYS A 548 27.04 -5.91 -50.52
CA LYS A 548 26.23 -4.70 -50.74
C LYS A 548 24.95 -5.03 -51.50
N LYS A 549 23.83 -4.41 -51.15
CA LYS A 549 22.51 -4.60 -51.79
C LYS A 549 21.89 -3.26 -52.17
N LEU A 550 21.10 -3.24 -53.24
CA LEU A 550 20.39 -2.04 -53.68
C LEU A 550 19.07 -1.93 -52.93
N GLY A 551 18.78 -0.75 -52.36
CA GLY A 551 17.52 -0.45 -51.69
C GLY A 551 17.24 -1.28 -50.43
N ILE A 552 18.25 -1.94 -49.85
CA ILE A 552 18.09 -2.82 -48.69
C ILE A 552 19.07 -2.40 -47.60
N VAL A 553 18.58 -2.27 -46.37
CA VAL A 553 19.34 -1.83 -45.19
C VAL A 553 18.97 -2.70 -44.00
N ASN A 554 19.97 -3.03 -43.16
CA ASN A 554 19.73 -3.66 -41.87
C ASN A 554 19.33 -2.59 -40.84
N GLY A 555 18.04 -2.50 -40.53
CA GLY A 555 17.52 -1.78 -39.37
C GLY A 555 17.65 -2.62 -38.10
N LEU A 556 17.37 -2.02 -36.94
CA LEU A 556 17.42 -2.71 -35.63
C LEU A 556 16.15 -2.43 -34.82
N SER A 557 15.51 -3.48 -34.31
CA SER A 557 14.40 -3.39 -33.35
C SER A 557 14.80 -3.91 -31.97
N VAL A 558 13.94 -3.67 -30.98
CA VAL A 558 13.99 -4.30 -29.67
C VAL A 558 12.66 -4.99 -29.44
N LEU A 559 12.72 -6.24 -29.01
CA LEU A 559 11.58 -7.03 -28.59
C LEU A 559 11.61 -7.24 -27.07
N SER A 560 10.43 -7.45 -26.50
CA SER A 560 10.25 -7.74 -25.08
C SER A 560 9.32 -8.93 -24.91
N THR A 561 9.72 -9.91 -24.12
CA THR A 561 8.84 -10.98 -23.60
C THR A 561 8.25 -10.62 -22.23
N GLY A 562 8.48 -9.39 -21.77
CA GLY A 562 8.15 -8.91 -20.42
C GLY A 562 9.31 -9.12 -19.44
N ASP A 563 9.84 -10.33 -19.36
CA ASP A 563 10.96 -10.73 -18.49
C ASP A 563 12.35 -10.63 -19.15
N HIS A 564 12.40 -10.46 -20.47
CA HIS A 564 13.63 -10.36 -21.25
C HIS A 564 13.50 -9.37 -22.40
N TYR A 565 14.57 -8.60 -22.61
CA TYR A 565 14.69 -7.65 -23.73
C TYR A 565 15.88 -8.04 -24.60
N TYR A 566 15.66 -8.11 -25.91
CA TYR A 566 16.69 -8.44 -26.88
C TYR A 566 16.47 -7.66 -28.19
N GLY A 567 17.56 -7.42 -28.91
CA GLY A 567 17.50 -6.75 -30.20
C GLY A 567 17.55 -7.72 -31.35
N LEU A 568 16.99 -7.33 -32.48
CA LEU A 568 17.07 -8.08 -33.73
C LEU A 568 17.39 -7.16 -34.90
N PRO A 569 18.21 -7.62 -35.86
CA PRO A 569 18.30 -6.96 -37.15
C PRO A 569 17.06 -7.25 -37.99
N ASN A 570 16.52 -6.20 -38.62
CA ASN A 570 15.42 -6.29 -39.57
C ASN A 570 15.89 -5.84 -40.94
N ARG A 571 15.48 -6.56 -41.97
CA ARG A 571 15.75 -6.19 -43.35
C ARG A 571 14.69 -5.21 -43.82
N ILE A 572 15.09 -3.96 -44.02
CA ILE A 572 14.21 -2.90 -44.55
C ILE A 572 14.51 -2.74 -46.03
N SER A 573 13.47 -2.81 -46.86
CA SER A 573 13.60 -2.69 -48.31
C SER A 573 12.75 -1.54 -48.86
N ALA A 574 13.29 -0.84 -49.86
CA ALA A 574 12.58 0.19 -50.60
C ALA A 574 12.72 -0.03 -52.11
N ARG A 575 11.61 0.17 -52.84
CA ARG A 575 11.58 0.15 -54.30
C ARG A 575 10.90 1.41 -54.84
N THR A 576 11.63 2.13 -55.68
CA THR A 576 11.19 3.41 -56.24
C THR A 576 10.92 3.31 -57.74
N TYR A 577 9.80 3.86 -58.19
CA TYR A 577 9.36 3.87 -59.59
C TYR A 577 8.69 5.20 -59.95
N ALA A 578 8.46 5.44 -61.24
CA ALA A 578 7.73 6.62 -61.69
C ALA A 578 6.28 6.52 -61.22
N GLY A 579 5.80 7.55 -60.50
CA GLY A 579 4.47 7.60 -59.91
C GLY A 579 4.25 8.93 -59.17
N GLU A 580 3.10 9.10 -58.51
CA GLU A 580 2.73 10.33 -57.78
C GLU A 580 2.33 10.09 -56.32
N GLU A 581 2.40 8.85 -55.84
CA GLU A 581 1.88 8.48 -54.51
C GLU A 581 2.86 8.77 -53.36
N GLY A 582 4.12 9.10 -53.66
CA GLY A 582 5.15 9.33 -52.65
C GLY A 582 5.53 8.04 -51.91
N ILE A 583 5.70 8.12 -50.59
CA ILE A 583 6.08 6.96 -49.77
C ILE A 583 4.83 6.13 -49.42
N ILE A 584 4.84 4.88 -49.87
CA ILE A 584 3.87 3.84 -49.55
C ILE A 584 4.51 2.91 -48.53
N ASN A 585 4.18 3.14 -47.27
CA ASN A 585 4.54 2.27 -46.16
C ASN A 585 3.58 1.07 -46.14
N ILE A 586 4.09 -0.13 -46.42
CA ILE A 586 3.29 -1.35 -46.51
C ILE A 586 2.66 -1.68 -45.15
N GLU A 587 3.42 -1.56 -44.07
CA GLU A 587 2.96 -1.88 -42.71
C GLU A 587 1.81 -0.97 -42.28
N ARG A 588 1.79 0.29 -42.74
CA ARG A 588 0.64 1.18 -42.55
C ARG A 588 -0.61 0.69 -43.29
N LEU A 589 -0.46 0.23 -44.54
CA LEU A 589 -1.60 -0.24 -45.34
C LEU A 589 -2.17 -1.56 -44.83
N THR A 590 -1.38 -2.35 -44.11
CA THR A 590 -1.79 -3.63 -43.51
C THR A 590 -2.11 -3.51 -42.02
N GLU A 591 -2.21 -2.29 -41.48
CA GLU A 591 -2.50 -2.04 -40.05
C GLU A 591 -1.49 -2.68 -39.08
N MET A 592 -0.25 -2.90 -39.53
CA MET A 592 0.87 -3.41 -38.73
C MET A 592 1.81 -2.29 -38.24
N ALA A 593 1.52 -1.03 -38.55
CA ALA A 593 2.30 0.12 -38.12
C ALA A 593 1.55 0.98 -37.09
N GLY A 594 2.16 1.17 -35.92
CA GLY A 594 1.64 2.05 -34.89
C GLY A 594 1.81 3.55 -35.19
N PRO A 595 1.15 4.46 -34.43
CA PRO A 595 1.11 5.89 -34.76
C PRO A 595 2.47 6.60 -34.86
N ILE A 596 3.48 6.22 -34.06
CA ILE A 596 4.79 6.89 -34.09
C ILE A 596 5.58 6.44 -35.33
N GLN A 597 5.48 5.17 -35.71
CA GLN A 597 6.06 4.67 -36.96
C GLN A 597 5.47 5.39 -38.18
N GLN A 598 4.15 5.56 -38.21
CA GLN A 598 3.47 6.27 -39.30
C GLN A 598 3.92 7.74 -39.40
N LYS A 599 4.05 8.41 -38.24
CA LYS A 599 4.62 9.77 -38.17
C LYS A 599 6.04 9.81 -38.74
N GLY A 600 6.86 8.80 -38.44
CA GLY A 600 8.21 8.64 -39.02
C GLY A 600 8.18 8.63 -40.54
N ALA A 601 7.35 7.78 -41.15
CA ALA A 601 7.21 7.72 -42.62
C ALA A 601 6.77 9.07 -43.23
N MET A 602 5.87 9.81 -42.58
CA MET A 602 5.47 11.16 -43.03
C MET A 602 6.61 12.18 -42.91
N ILE A 603 7.48 12.05 -41.90
CA ILE A 603 8.69 12.88 -41.76
C ILE A 603 9.65 12.62 -42.93
N LEU A 604 9.80 11.36 -43.36
CA LEU A 604 10.64 11.02 -44.51
C LEU A 604 10.12 11.64 -45.81
N ASP A 605 8.80 11.61 -46.01
CA ASP A 605 8.16 12.27 -47.16
C ASP A 605 8.39 13.79 -47.12
N GLY A 606 8.23 14.42 -45.96
CA GLY A 606 8.55 15.83 -45.73
C GLY A 606 10.02 16.18 -46.01
N TYR A 607 10.95 15.34 -45.56
CA TYR A 607 12.38 15.50 -45.83
C TYR A 607 12.68 15.44 -47.35
N LEU A 608 12.19 14.41 -48.05
CA LEU A 608 12.44 14.23 -49.48
C LEU A 608 11.84 15.37 -50.30
N LYS A 609 10.60 15.79 -49.98
CA LYS A 609 9.96 16.94 -50.63
C LYS A 609 10.73 18.23 -50.36
N GLY A 610 11.11 18.48 -49.10
CA GLY A 610 11.93 19.63 -48.73
C GLY A 610 13.27 19.66 -49.46
N LYS A 611 13.91 18.51 -49.66
CA LYS A 611 15.24 18.40 -50.28
C LYS A 611 15.21 18.47 -51.81
N PHE A 612 14.19 17.92 -52.46
CA PHE A 612 14.17 17.71 -53.92
C PHE A 612 12.99 18.37 -54.67
N SER A 613 11.89 18.75 -54.01
CA SER A 613 10.69 19.30 -54.68
C SER A 613 10.68 20.81 -54.91
N GLN A 614 11.79 21.52 -54.70
CA GLN A 614 11.80 23.00 -54.73
C GLN A 614 11.50 23.60 -56.12
N LYS A 615 11.76 22.85 -57.20
CA LYS A 615 11.56 23.31 -58.59
C LYS A 615 10.52 22.51 -59.37
N HIS A 616 10.33 21.25 -59.01
CA HIS A 616 9.39 20.34 -59.65
C HIS A 616 8.75 19.47 -58.56
N PRO A 617 7.46 19.09 -58.70
CA PRO A 617 6.88 18.11 -57.80
C PRO A 617 7.72 16.83 -57.85
N VAL A 618 7.83 16.16 -56.71
CA VAL A 618 8.53 14.88 -56.64
C VAL A 618 7.63 13.81 -57.26
N SER A 619 7.95 13.47 -58.51
CA SER A 619 7.23 12.51 -59.36
C SER A 619 7.77 11.09 -59.15
N PHE A 620 7.59 10.53 -57.95
CA PHE A 620 7.87 9.12 -57.69
C PHE A 620 6.83 8.47 -56.77
N SER A 621 6.75 7.15 -56.85
CA SER A 621 6.18 6.31 -55.81
C SER A 621 7.29 5.42 -55.24
N CYS A 622 7.21 5.11 -53.96
CA CYS A 622 8.16 4.26 -53.25
C CYS A 622 7.44 3.29 -52.31
N SER A 623 7.56 2.00 -52.59
CA SER A 623 7.11 0.96 -51.66
C SER A 623 8.22 0.67 -50.66
N LEU A 624 7.90 0.80 -49.37
CA LEU A 624 8.79 0.58 -48.22
C LEU A 624 8.19 -0.54 -47.35
N THR A 625 9.02 -1.49 -46.93
CA THR A 625 8.59 -2.59 -46.04
C THR A 625 9.71 -3.13 -45.16
N PHE A 626 9.31 -3.70 -44.03
CA PHE A 626 10.11 -4.55 -43.17
C PHE A 626 9.90 -6.01 -43.60
N GLU A 627 10.89 -6.56 -44.29
CA GLU A 627 10.83 -7.92 -44.82
C GLU A 627 10.70 -8.95 -43.68
N GLN A 628 9.77 -9.89 -43.85
CA GLN A 628 9.50 -10.98 -42.90
C GLN A 628 9.14 -10.49 -41.48
N SER A 629 8.59 -9.28 -41.36
CA SER A 629 7.96 -8.79 -40.12
C SER A 629 6.46 -9.12 -40.13
N TYR A 630 6.02 -9.90 -39.14
CA TYR A 630 4.62 -10.32 -38.99
C TYR A 630 3.96 -9.78 -37.71
N GLU A 631 4.69 -8.97 -36.94
CA GLU A 631 4.22 -8.33 -35.72
C GLU A 631 4.11 -6.82 -35.94
N GLU A 632 3.40 -6.16 -35.03
CA GLU A 632 3.25 -4.70 -35.04
C GLU A 632 4.61 -4.00 -34.89
N ILE A 633 4.83 -2.98 -35.71
CA ILE A 633 6.03 -2.13 -35.70
C ILE A 633 5.65 -0.76 -35.15
N GLU A 634 6.32 -0.36 -34.08
CA GLU A 634 6.09 0.93 -33.43
C GLU A 634 7.41 1.67 -33.14
N GLY A 635 7.34 3.00 -33.12
CA GLY A 635 8.46 3.91 -32.90
C GLY A 635 9.11 4.40 -34.19
N ASP A 636 9.99 5.40 -34.05
CA ASP A 636 10.66 6.09 -35.16
C ASP A 636 12.15 5.69 -35.32
N SER A 637 12.59 4.67 -34.58
CA SER A 637 14.01 4.33 -34.49
C SER A 637 14.61 3.66 -35.73
N ALA A 638 13.78 3.37 -36.74
CA ALA A 638 14.17 2.82 -38.03
C ALA A 638 14.28 3.89 -39.13
N SER A 639 13.90 5.14 -38.87
CA SER A 639 13.73 6.15 -39.93
C SER A 639 15.01 6.50 -40.69
N VAL A 640 16.19 6.40 -40.05
CA VAL A 640 17.47 6.50 -40.79
C VAL A 640 17.63 5.34 -41.78
N ALA A 641 17.31 4.11 -41.38
CA ALA A 641 17.43 2.93 -42.23
C ALA A 641 16.47 3.01 -43.42
N GLU A 642 15.21 3.36 -43.14
CA GLU A 642 14.16 3.58 -44.14
C GLU A 642 14.61 4.66 -45.16
N LEU A 643 15.06 5.82 -44.71
CA LEU A 643 15.49 6.89 -45.61
C LEU A 643 16.70 6.47 -46.47
N ILE A 644 17.68 5.79 -45.89
CA ILE A 644 18.83 5.27 -46.65
C ILE A 644 18.39 4.22 -47.68
N SER A 645 17.42 3.37 -47.36
CA SER A 645 16.86 2.41 -48.33
C SER A 645 16.22 3.12 -49.53
N ILE A 646 15.46 4.19 -49.28
CA ILE A 646 14.81 5.00 -50.32
C ILE A 646 15.86 5.70 -51.19
N LEU A 647 16.84 6.36 -50.56
CA LEU A 647 17.92 7.06 -51.25
C LEU A 647 18.80 6.09 -52.06
N SER A 648 19.03 4.88 -51.56
CA SER A 648 19.72 3.82 -52.30
C SER A 648 18.94 3.41 -53.55
N SER A 649 17.64 3.16 -53.42
CA SER A 649 16.77 2.81 -54.57
C SER A 649 16.71 3.93 -55.61
N LEU A 650 16.60 5.21 -55.18
CA LEU A 650 16.57 6.37 -56.08
C LEU A 650 17.92 6.61 -56.78
N SER A 651 19.04 6.47 -56.05
CA SER A 651 20.38 6.76 -56.59
C SER A 651 20.98 5.62 -57.41
N GLY A 652 20.51 4.38 -57.21
CA GLY A 652 21.14 3.18 -57.82
C GLY A 652 22.40 2.71 -57.08
N ILE A 653 22.75 3.32 -55.94
CA ILE A 653 23.96 2.99 -55.18
C ILE A 653 23.65 1.94 -54.12
N ARG A 654 24.46 0.88 -54.06
CA ARG A 654 24.26 -0.24 -53.13
C ARG A 654 24.75 0.09 -51.72
N VAL A 655 23.98 -0.33 -50.72
CA VAL A 655 24.25 -0.18 -49.29
C VAL A 655 25.00 -1.40 -48.75
N ARG A 656 25.98 -1.15 -47.88
CA ARG A 656 26.72 -2.15 -47.11
C ARG A 656 25.80 -2.95 -46.18
N GLN A 657 25.91 -4.27 -46.24
CA GLN A 657 25.12 -5.17 -45.37
C GLN A 657 25.91 -5.67 -44.15
N ASP A 658 27.22 -5.42 -44.12
CA ASP A 658 28.03 -5.65 -42.92
C ASP A 658 27.78 -4.59 -41.83
N ILE A 659 27.00 -3.56 -42.12
CA ILE A 659 26.63 -2.50 -41.16
C ILE A 659 25.12 -2.51 -40.96
N ALA A 660 24.70 -2.51 -39.70
CA ALA A 660 23.32 -2.16 -39.33
C ALA A 660 23.22 -0.71 -38.86
N VAL A 661 22.03 -0.13 -38.92
CA VAL A 661 21.79 1.26 -38.51
C VAL A 661 20.51 1.39 -37.72
N THR A 662 20.53 2.25 -36.71
CA THR A 662 19.34 2.68 -35.98
C THR A 662 19.44 4.17 -35.68
N GLY A 663 18.31 4.84 -35.64
CA GLY A 663 18.21 6.27 -35.43
C GLY A 663 16.89 6.80 -35.94
N SER A 664 16.32 7.76 -35.22
CA SER A 664 15.25 8.60 -35.73
C SER A 664 15.85 9.74 -36.56
N VAL A 665 15.05 10.35 -37.43
CA VAL A 665 15.46 11.50 -38.24
C VAL A 665 14.33 12.51 -38.30
N ASN A 666 14.66 13.81 -38.20
CA ASN A 666 13.69 14.88 -38.39
C ASN A 666 13.61 15.35 -39.86
N GLN A 667 12.69 16.26 -40.16
CA GLN A 667 12.47 16.77 -41.53
C GLN A 667 13.69 17.51 -42.12
N PHE A 668 14.69 17.87 -41.32
CA PHE A 668 15.93 18.52 -41.77
C PHE A 668 17.08 17.54 -41.97
N GLY A 669 16.89 16.25 -41.71
CA GLY A 669 17.92 15.23 -41.84
C GLY A 669 18.85 15.11 -40.64
N GLN A 670 18.49 15.67 -39.49
CA GLN A 670 19.24 15.51 -38.24
C GLN A 670 18.86 14.18 -37.59
N VAL A 671 19.86 13.39 -37.20
CA VAL A 671 19.68 12.09 -36.55
C VAL A 671 19.42 12.29 -35.07
N GLN A 672 18.40 11.61 -34.55
CA GLN A 672 17.88 11.79 -33.19
C GLN A 672 18.03 10.52 -32.36
N ALA A 673 18.06 10.71 -31.04
CA ALA A 673 18.28 9.64 -30.09
C ALA A 673 17.17 8.59 -30.13
N VAL A 674 17.51 7.34 -29.85
CA VAL A 674 16.59 6.20 -29.79
C VAL A 674 16.79 5.38 -28.53
N GLY A 675 15.77 4.61 -28.13
CA GLY A 675 15.84 3.70 -27.00
C GLY A 675 16.47 2.34 -27.34
N GLY A 676 16.90 1.62 -26.29
CA GLY A 676 17.25 0.20 -26.36
C GLY A 676 18.51 -0.16 -27.15
N LEU A 677 19.44 0.79 -27.35
CA LEU A 677 20.61 0.59 -28.20
C LEU A 677 21.52 -0.57 -27.80
N ASN A 678 21.74 -0.79 -26.50
CA ASN A 678 22.57 -1.89 -26.03
C ASN A 678 22.03 -3.23 -26.56
N HIS A 679 20.70 -3.44 -26.49
CA HIS A 679 20.03 -4.62 -27.03
C HIS A 679 20.12 -4.69 -28.57
N LYS A 680 19.90 -3.57 -29.27
CA LYS A 680 20.00 -3.49 -30.74
C LYS A 680 21.38 -3.88 -31.26
N ILE A 681 22.43 -3.33 -30.64
CA ILE A 681 23.82 -3.63 -30.98
C ILE A 681 24.14 -5.10 -30.71
N GLU A 682 23.71 -5.61 -29.55
CA GLU A 682 23.87 -7.02 -29.16
C GLU A 682 23.21 -7.98 -30.14
N GLY A 683 22.00 -7.66 -30.62
CA GLY A 683 21.29 -8.45 -31.62
C GLY A 683 22.07 -8.59 -32.91
N PHE A 684 22.52 -7.48 -33.51
CA PHE A 684 23.30 -7.55 -34.74
C PHE A 684 24.66 -8.24 -34.54
N PHE A 685 25.36 -7.92 -33.45
CA PHE A 685 26.62 -8.57 -33.11
C PHE A 685 26.47 -10.08 -33.02
N ARG A 686 25.39 -10.58 -32.41
CA ARG A 686 25.14 -12.02 -32.26
C ARG A 686 25.03 -12.72 -33.63
N VAL A 687 24.31 -12.12 -34.58
CA VAL A 687 24.21 -12.66 -35.95
C VAL A 687 25.58 -12.63 -36.65
N CYS A 688 26.32 -11.52 -36.53
CA CYS A 688 27.67 -11.41 -37.09
C CYS A 688 28.63 -12.44 -36.49
N LYS A 689 28.58 -12.64 -35.17
CA LYS A 689 29.44 -13.59 -34.46
C LYS A 689 29.19 -15.01 -34.91
N PHE A 690 27.92 -15.42 -35.01
CA PHE A 690 27.57 -16.77 -35.48
C PHE A 690 28.12 -17.05 -36.88
N ARG A 691 28.00 -16.08 -37.79
CA ARG A 691 28.49 -16.19 -39.17
C ARG A 691 29.99 -15.96 -39.34
N GLY A 692 30.71 -15.71 -38.23
CA GLY A 692 32.11 -15.31 -38.22
C GLY A 692 32.27 -13.80 -38.32
N LEU A 693 32.88 -13.20 -37.29
CA LEU A 693 33.17 -11.76 -37.27
C LEU A 693 34.17 -11.38 -38.36
N THR A 694 33.89 -10.32 -39.09
CA THR A 694 34.82 -9.66 -40.02
C THR A 694 35.35 -8.37 -39.41
N SER A 695 36.46 -7.83 -39.92
CA SER A 695 36.99 -6.54 -39.45
C SER A 695 36.17 -5.32 -39.88
N SER A 696 35.07 -5.51 -40.62
CA SER A 696 34.30 -4.42 -41.23
C SER A 696 32.89 -4.27 -40.66
N GLN A 697 32.44 -5.24 -39.87
CA GLN A 697 31.09 -5.27 -39.32
C GLN A 697 30.88 -4.26 -38.20
N GLY A 698 29.66 -3.73 -38.07
CA GLY A 698 29.36 -2.81 -36.99
C GLY A 698 27.97 -2.18 -37.05
N VAL A 699 27.76 -1.19 -36.19
CA VAL A 699 26.47 -0.48 -36.08
C VAL A 699 26.68 1.03 -36.16
N VAL A 700 25.86 1.70 -36.95
CA VAL A 700 25.72 3.17 -36.97
C VAL A 700 24.59 3.58 -36.04
N ILE A 701 24.87 4.52 -35.13
CA ILE A 701 23.94 5.01 -34.11
C ILE A 701 23.90 6.55 -34.07
N PRO A 702 22.89 7.17 -33.43
CA PRO A 702 22.88 8.61 -33.21
C PRO A 702 24.04 9.06 -32.32
N ALA A 703 24.68 10.20 -32.65
CA ALA A 703 25.75 10.77 -31.82
C ALA A 703 25.29 11.15 -30.42
N SER A 704 24.05 11.61 -30.28
CA SER A 704 23.40 11.89 -28.98
C SER A 704 23.24 10.67 -28.09
N ASN A 705 23.41 9.45 -28.63
CA ASN A 705 23.34 8.22 -27.86
C ASN A 705 24.70 7.69 -27.38
N ALA A 706 25.83 8.29 -27.75
CA ALA A 706 27.16 7.74 -27.46
C ALA A 706 27.38 7.40 -25.97
N GLU A 707 26.95 8.27 -25.07
CA GLU A 707 27.09 8.11 -23.60
C GLU A 707 26.16 7.04 -23.01
N HIS A 708 25.15 6.60 -23.76
CA HIS A 708 24.18 5.59 -23.33
C HIS A 708 24.64 4.15 -23.61
N ILE A 709 25.78 4.00 -24.30
CA ILE A 709 26.31 2.69 -24.72
C ILE A 709 27.12 2.06 -23.59
N VAL A 710 26.62 0.92 -23.09
CA VAL A 710 27.24 0.11 -22.05
C VAL A 710 27.05 -1.36 -22.44
N LEU A 711 28.02 -1.91 -23.15
CA LEU A 711 27.96 -3.24 -23.76
C LEU A 711 28.57 -4.31 -22.86
N ARG A 712 28.18 -5.56 -23.12
CA ARG A 712 28.77 -6.73 -22.48
C ARG A 712 30.24 -6.91 -22.91
N ASP A 713 31.02 -7.53 -22.04
CA ASP A 713 32.46 -7.75 -22.23
C ASP A 713 32.77 -8.32 -23.63
N GLU A 714 32.07 -9.38 -24.03
CA GLU A 714 32.22 -10.05 -25.33
C GLU A 714 32.22 -9.11 -26.54
N ILE A 715 31.36 -8.08 -26.53
CA ILE A 715 31.23 -7.14 -27.63
C ILE A 715 32.29 -6.06 -27.53
N SER A 716 32.51 -5.54 -26.31
CA SER A 716 33.56 -4.56 -26.09
C SER A 716 34.95 -5.13 -26.43
N ASP A 717 35.20 -6.41 -26.14
CA ASP A 717 36.43 -7.11 -26.49
C ASP A 717 36.58 -7.30 -28.00
N ALA A 718 35.49 -7.56 -28.72
CA ALA A 718 35.50 -7.59 -30.19
C ALA A 718 35.81 -6.22 -30.79
N ILE A 719 35.31 -5.13 -30.20
CA ILE A 719 35.64 -3.75 -30.57
C ILE A 719 37.11 -3.45 -30.29
N LYS A 720 37.62 -3.84 -29.12
CA LYS A 720 39.03 -3.72 -28.76
C LYS A 720 39.95 -4.48 -29.73
N ALA A 721 39.50 -5.62 -30.23
CA ALA A 721 40.22 -6.43 -31.21
C ALA A 721 40.04 -5.95 -32.67
N GLY A 722 39.28 -4.88 -32.92
CA GLY A 722 39.00 -4.35 -34.26
C GLY A 722 38.14 -5.26 -35.14
N LYS A 723 37.39 -6.20 -34.53
CA LYS A 723 36.50 -7.16 -35.21
C LYS A 723 35.03 -6.73 -35.26
N PHE A 724 34.69 -5.63 -34.60
CA PHE A 724 33.37 -5.05 -34.63
C PHE A 724 33.47 -3.57 -34.32
N HIS A 725 32.56 -2.75 -34.84
CA HIS A 725 32.69 -1.29 -34.74
C HIS A 725 31.36 -0.62 -34.41
N ILE A 726 31.44 0.54 -33.76
CA ILE A 726 30.28 1.39 -33.52
C ILE A 726 30.62 2.81 -33.97
N TRP A 727 29.79 3.35 -34.84
CA TRP A 727 29.98 4.68 -35.41
C TRP A 727 28.81 5.58 -35.04
N THR A 728 29.12 6.84 -34.74
CA THR A 728 28.10 7.85 -34.48
C THR A 728 27.89 8.76 -35.69
N VAL A 729 26.65 9.16 -35.92
CA VAL A 729 26.26 10.15 -36.93
C VAL A 729 25.33 11.21 -36.35
N GLU A 730 25.46 12.44 -36.81
CA GLU A 730 24.57 13.56 -36.47
C GLU A 730 23.56 13.86 -37.60
N THR A 731 23.89 13.47 -38.83
CA THR A 731 23.08 13.79 -40.02
C THR A 731 22.96 12.61 -40.98
N ILE A 732 21.93 12.63 -41.81
CA ILE A 732 21.73 11.65 -42.89
C ILE A 732 22.89 11.68 -43.88
N GLU A 733 23.45 12.86 -44.15
CA GLU A 733 24.62 13.02 -45.02
C GLU A 733 25.82 12.20 -44.54
N GLU A 734 26.05 12.11 -43.23
CA GLU A 734 27.09 11.28 -42.65
C GLU A 734 26.75 9.78 -42.72
N ALA A 735 25.48 9.42 -42.47
CA ALA A 735 25.01 8.04 -42.60
C ALA A 735 25.17 7.52 -44.05
N ILE A 736 24.89 8.35 -45.05
CA ILE A 736 25.13 8.06 -46.47
C ILE A 736 26.61 7.72 -46.70
N GLY A 737 27.52 8.51 -46.14
CA GLY A 737 28.96 8.29 -46.24
C GLY A 737 29.37 6.88 -45.77
N PHE A 738 28.89 6.44 -44.61
CA PHE A 738 29.21 5.12 -44.05
C PHE A 738 28.55 3.97 -44.80
N LEU A 739 27.24 4.07 -45.03
CA LEU A 739 26.42 2.96 -45.51
C LEU A 739 26.57 2.75 -47.01
N MET A 740 26.74 3.84 -47.77
CA MET A 740 26.80 3.79 -49.24
C MET A 740 28.24 3.94 -49.76
N GLY A 741 29.14 4.56 -49.01
CA GLY A 741 30.53 4.81 -49.43
C GLY A 741 30.66 5.93 -50.47
N HIS A 742 29.70 6.86 -50.50
CA HIS A 742 29.65 8.00 -51.41
C HIS A 742 29.35 9.28 -50.63
N GLU A 743 29.75 10.43 -51.15
CA GLU A 743 29.34 11.72 -50.59
C GLU A 743 27.85 11.99 -50.88
N ALA A 744 27.14 12.53 -49.90
CA ALA A 744 25.74 12.93 -50.07
C ALA A 744 25.59 14.06 -51.10
N GLY A 745 26.51 15.04 -51.08
CA GLY A 745 26.53 16.21 -51.97
C GLY A 745 25.82 17.44 -51.40
N LYS A 746 26.32 18.64 -51.73
CA LYS A 746 25.68 19.91 -51.36
C LYS A 746 25.16 20.61 -52.62
N PRO A 747 23.97 21.22 -52.59
CA PRO A 747 23.45 21.93 -53.75
C PRO A 747 24.26 23.21 -54.00
N ASP A 748 24.44 23.56 -55.27
CA ASP A 748 24.96 24.87 -55.66
C ASP A 748 23.90 25.98 -55.46
N LYS A 749 24.25 27.23 -55.81
CA LYS A 749 23.33 28.40 -55.74
C LYS A 749 22.06 28.22 -56.58
N ASN A 750 22.08 27.31 -57.55
CA ASN A 750 20.95 26.99 -58.43
C ASN A 750 20.19 25.74 -57.97
N GLY A 751 20.49 25.17 -56.79
CA GLY A 751 19.85 23.98 -56.28
C GLY A 751 20.25 22.68 -57.00
N LYS A 752 21.38 22.67 -57.72
CA LYS A 752 21.88 21.49 -58.43
C LYS A 752 22.93 20.77 -57.59
N TYR A 753 22.78 19.45 -57.46
CA TYR A 753 23.73 18.61 -56.72
C TYR A 753 24.86 18.10 -57.63
N PRO A 754 26.08 17.83 -57.10
CA PRO A 754 27.19 17.25 -57.86
C PRO A 754 26.82 15.89 -58.46
N LYS A 755 27.12 15.66 -59.74
CA LYS A 755 26.69 14.44 -60.48
C LYS A 755 27.16 13.12 -59.86
N GLY A 756 28.33 13.09 -59.21
CA GLY A 756 28.86 11.89 -58.56
C GLY A 756 28.41 11.68 -57.11
N SER A 757 27.57 12.57 -56.59
CA SER A 757 27.04 12.49 -55.22
C SER A 757 25.71 11.73 -55.19
N VAL A 758 25.36 11.17 -54.04
CA VAL A 758 24.09 10.45 -53.87
C VAL A 758 22.90 11.34 -54.22
N PHE A 759 22.84 12.57 -53.69
CA PHE A 759 21.76 13.51 -53.99
C PHE A 759 21.76 13.97 -55.46
N GLY A 760 22.91 13.98 -56.13
CA GLY A 760 23.01 14.19 -57.58
C GLY A 760 22.31 13.09 -58.38
N HIS A 761 22.60 11.83 -58.07
CA HIS A 761 21.93 10.68 -58.70
C HIS A 761 20.43 10.66 -58.41
N VAL A 762 20.02 10.96 -57.18
CA VAL A 762 18.60 11.07 -56.81
C VAL A 762 17.91 12.17 -57.63
N GLN A 763 18.50 13.37 -57.70
CA GLN A 763 17.96 14.49 -58.48
C GLN A 763 17.81 14.13 -59.97
N GLU A 764 18.79 13.46 -60.56
CA GLU A 764 18.74 13.01 -61.96
C GLU A 764 17.64 11.96 -62.19
N ARG A 765 17.51 10.98 -61.28
CA ARG A 765 16.47 9.95 -61.36
C ARG A 765 15.06 10.53 -61.30
N LEU A 766 14.83 11.47 -60.36
CA LEU A 766 13.54 12.14 -60.20
C LEU A 766 13.19 13.01 -61.42
N GLN A 767 14.16 13.69 -62.03
CA GLN A 767 13.96 14.39 -63.31
C GLN A 767 13.61 13.43 -64.43
N GLY A 768 14.20 12.24 -64.44
CA GLY A 768 13.83 11.15 -65.33
C GLY A 768 12.37 10.74 -65.18
N PHE A 769 11.93 10.43 -63.97
CA PHE A 769 10.53 10.07 -63.70
C PHE A 769 9.55 11.18 -64.06
N ALA A 770 9.84 12.44 -63.74
CA ALA A 770 8.99 13.57 -64.11
C ALA A 770 8.80 13.71 -65.64
N LYS A 771 9.79 13.32 -66.45
CA LYS A 771 9.65 13.28 -67.92
C LYS A 771 8.79 12.13 -68.41
N VAL A 772 8.80 11.00 -67.69
CA VAL A 772 7.96 9.83 -68.03
C VAL A 772 6.50 10.12 -67.72
N ILE A 773 6.19 10.73 -66.57
CA ILE A 773 4.79 11.00 -66.15
C ILE A 773 4.15 12.13 -66.98
N LYS A 774 4.94 13.08 -67.49
CA LYS A 774 4.43 14.16 -68.36
C LYS A 774 4.12 13.72 -69.79
N LYS A 775 4.55 12.53 -70.19
CA LYS A 775 4.20 11.91 -71.47
C LYS A 775 3.01 10.99 -71.27
#